data_AF-A0AAD9LIS3-F1
#
_entry.id   AF-A0AAD9LIS3-F1
#
_cell.length_a   1.000
_cell.length_b   1.000
_cell.length_c   1.000
_cell.angle_alpha   90.00
_cell.angle_beta   90.00
_cell.angle_gamma   90.00
#
_symmetry.space_group_name_H-M   'P 1'
#
loop_
_entity.id
_entity.type
_entity.pdbx_description
1 polymer ?
#
loop_
_entity_poly.entity_id
_entity_poly.type
_entity_poly.pdbx_seq_one_letter_code
_entity_poly.pdbx_strand_id
1 'polypeptide(L)'
;MCRDENAVTKEPGATSPSECLCKPGYTYRPDGIGGCVQCPNNTYKSFISNESCTECEEHSSTNHRIGATSKEQCVCDPGYYFDNTCKACNYRDKYCPGGFILKAGLKDQADIYETGKPVGCPPNTEVPPGVDTADSVDSCKCAKGYAFVKTDDHTQKKCVPCAPGSYKSSVSDSSCNELCTQNATSLPGAQSPSQCFCQRGYYYLAGGICAPCVEGAKCDGDVVSMDRIKQSNGEIIVTDDDHVKPVPIEGYYLDKINKELRKPDDWGFIKCPIKGACLGDKGCSESMTAYLCAECKMGYTNNFRKGALCNKCPNTGMNILLTVAWYLGLLLVNIVMACLNVSAGFNRRSIHSVVIKIALNYGVCMSVLNVINFSELALPEELKSISLRWFKMMYRESKVYYMSIDCLLQQWFGMKHADSFFYTMLFIACLPVILLVVVTVLMWVILELFKIKRHAMTRSKLALLHQSRVQGMHYLSERLRDEYSNERLFLIFRYIPLPGETHWVRFKHFLEDMIPIYVTVLFSVHGNTTSQMLSLLDCTCIHLGQSVQSKYVLRPAMSIKCSLDPSQGYIPYLLLGLGGLIFWGFGIPFFSYLVLLMNRKNLYAPDVRMKYGFLHNGYQQDYWFWEAVVFTRKSLVLVIGSIVIVPSQNASGSRIWMALAVAVIFLVIQLIYKPFDERDYFVLGRLESHSM
;
A
#
# COMPACT_ATOMS: atom_id res chain seq x y z
N MET A 1 77.16 -82.99 8.22
CA MET A 1 75.78 -82.65 7.82
C MET A 1 75.09 -82.05 9.04
N CYS A 2 74.44 -80.90 8.91
CA CYS A 2 73.77 -80.27 10.06
C CYS A 2 72.67 -81.17 10.61
N ARG A 3 72.52 -81.21 11.94
CA ARG A 3 71.60 -82.13 12.63
C ARG A 3 70.13 -81.68 12.55
N ASP A 4 69.92 -80.40 12.26
CA ASP A 4 68.61 -79.77 12.07
C ASP A 4 68.34 -79.61 10.56
N GLU A 5 67.17 -80.06 10.10
CA GLU A 5 66.74 -79.97 8.70
C GLU A 5 66.54 -78.52 8.23
N ASN A 6 66.39 -77.58 9.17
CA ASN A 6 66.21 -76.15 8.91
C ASN A 6 67.55 -75.36 8.95
N ALA A 7 68.69 -76.04 9.02
CA ALA A 7 70.03 -75.45 8.98
C ALA A 7 70.84 -75.90 7.75
N VAL A 8 71.69 -75.02 7.22
CA VAL A 8 72.60 -75.27 6.08
C VAL A 8 73.97 -74.68 6.33
N THR A 9 74.96 -75.14 5.57
CA THR A 9 76.32 -74.57 5.56
C THR A 9 76.46 -73.67 4.34
N LYS A 10 77.17 -72.54 4.45
CA LYS A 10 77.39 -71.63 3.31
C LYS A 10 78.25 -72.28 2.21
N GLU A 11 79.18 -73.13 2.60
CA GLU A 11 80.05 -73.89 1.69
C GLU A 11 79.95 -75.41 1.96
N PRO A 12 80.18 -76.27 0.95
CA PRO A 12 80.22 -77.72 1.14
C PRO A 12 81.48 -78.13 1.91
N GLY A 13 81.36 -78.99 2.93
CA GLY A 13 82.52 -79.56 3.64
C GLY A 13 82.72 -79.11 5.09
N ALA A 14 81.69 -78.55 5.74
CA ALA A 14 81.79 -78.08 7.13
C ALA A 14 82.25 -79.15 8.13
N THR A 15 83.17 -78.78 9.01
CA THR A 15 83.83 -79.69 9.97
C THR A 15 83.40 -79.49 11.43
N SER A 16 82.72 -78.38 11.75
CA SER A 16 82.21 -78.05 13.08
C SER A 16 80.68 -77.81 13.11
N PRO A 17 79.96 -78.23 14.18
CA PRO A 17 78.54 -77.89 14.39
C PRO A 17 78.26 -76.38 14.42
N SER A 18 79.26 -75.55 14.71
CA SER A 18 79.15 -74.08 14.70
C SER A 18 79.05 -73.47 13.29
N GLU A 19 79.34 -74.25 12.25
CA GLU A 19 79.24 -73.82 10.84
C GLU A 19 77.82 -74.01 10.28
N CYS A 20 76.91 -74.61 11.06
CA CYS A 20 75.50 -74.77 10.71
C CYS A 20 74.74 -73.46 11.00
N LEU A 21 74.21 -72.86 9.93
CA LEU A 21 73.45 -71.61 9.97
C LEU A 21 71.98 -71.87 9.62
N CYS A 22 71.05 -71.21 10.30
CA CYS A 22 69.63 -71.35 9.99
C CYS A 22 69.27 -70.82 8.59
N LYS A 23 68.38 -71.56 7.89
CA LYS A 23 67.81 -71.19 6.58
C LYS A 23 66.98 -69.90 6.68
N PRO A 24 66.70 -69.20 5.56
CA PRO A 24 65.74 -68.10 5.52
C PRO A 24 64.41 -68.49 6.17
N GLY A 25 63.81 -67.58 6.92
CA GLY A 25 62.60 -67.83 7.72
C GLY A 25 62.82 -68.55 9.05
N TYR A 26 64.05 -68.91 9.42
CA TYR A 26 64.39 -69.58 10.68
C TYR A 26 65.50 -68.86 11.47
N THR A 27 65.36 -68.78 12.80
CA THR A 27 66.33 -68.22 13.74
C THR A 27 66.77 -69.23 14.80
N TYR A 28 67.93 -69.00 15.41
CA TYR A 28 68.51 -69.91 16.37
C TYR A 28 67.90 -69.68 17.77
N ARG A 29 67.42 -70.75 18.43
CA ARG A 29 66.78 -70.65 19.75
C ARG A 29 67.83 -70.29 20.83
N PRO A 30 67.65 -69.21 21.62
CA PRO A 30 68.64 -68.75 22.60
C PRO A 30 68.72 -69.60 23.89
N ASP A 31 67.75 -70.49 24.15
CA ASP A 31 67.58 -71.23 25.40
C ASP A 31 68.56 -72.40 25.62
N GLY A 32 69.70 -72.44 24.92
CA GLY A 32 70.76 -73.45 25.11
C GLY A 32 70.45 -74.88 24.63
N ILE A 33 69.23 -75.16 24.16
CA ILE A 33 68.80 -76.49 23.65
C ILE A 33 69.25 -76.72 22.20
N GLY A 34 69.59 -75.65 21.46
CA GLY A 34 70.10 -75.68 20.09
C GLY A 34 69.08 -76.11 19.04
N GLY A 35 68.90 -75.30 17.99
CA GLY A 35 67.98 -75.61 16.88
C GLY A 35 67.38 -74.36 16.23
N CYS A 36 67.01 -74.49 14.97
CA CYS A 36 66.42 -73.44 14.13
C CYS A 36 64.89 -73.47 14.24
N VAL A 37 64.31 -72.40 14.78
CA VAL A 37 62.86 -72.21 14.90
C VAL A 37 62.37 -71.18 13.89
N GLN A 38 61.12 -71.30 13.47
CA GLN A 38 60.53 -70.33 12.54
C GLN A 38 60.56 -68.93 13.13
N CYS A 39 60.81 -67.93 12.28
CA CYS A 39 60.73 -66.53 12.67
C CYS A 39 59.34 -66.25 13.30
N PRO A 40 59.29 -65.62 14.49
CA PRO A 40 58.04 -65.26 15.12
C PRO A 40 57.23 -64.27 14.26
N ASN A 41 55.94 -64.13 14.58
CA ASN A 41 55.05 -63.20 13.88
C ASN A 41 55.64 -61.79 13.85
N ASN A 42 55.42 -61.05 12.77
CA ASN A 42 55.94 -59.70 12.50
C ASN A 42 57.47 -59.63 12.31
N THR A 43 58.13 -60.76 12.04
CA THR A 43 59.58 -60.78 11.75
C THR A 43 59.89 -61.63 10.52
N TYR A 44 60.93 -61.26 9.78
CA TYR A 44 61.36 -61.97 8.57
C TYR A 44 62.87 -62.19 8.55
N LYS A 45 63.33 -63.14 7.71
CA LYS A 45 64.76 -63.37 7.47
C LYS A 45 65.02 -63.93 6.08
N SER A 46 65.73 -63.17 5.26
CA SER A 46 66.01 -63.50 3.84
C SER A 46 67.36 -64.16 3.57
N PHE A 47 68.24 -64.22 4.56
CA PHE A 47 69.61 -64.73 4.41
C PHE A 47 69.94 -65.83 5.42
N ILE A 48 70.90 -66.68 5.06
CA ILE A 48 71.39 -67.78 5.88
C ILE A 48 72.30 -67.23 6.99
N SER A 49 71.86 -67.32 8.24
CA SER A 49 72.56 -66.81 9.44
C SER A 49 72.00 -67.44 10.72
N ASN A 50 72.67 -67.32 11.87
CA ASN A 50 72.11 -67.67 13.19
C ASN A 50 71.56 -66.45 13.94
N GLU A 51 71.61 -65.26 13.34
CA GLU A 51 71.05 -64.03 13.91
C GLU A 51 69.52 -64.10 14.11
N SER A 52 69.02 -63.25 15.00
CA SER A 52 67.59 -63.00 15.22
C SER A 52 66.91 -62.52 13.94
N CYS A 53 65.62 -62.81 13.79
CA CYS A 53 64.85 -62.31 12.66
C CYS A 53 64.73 -60.78 12.71
N THR A 54 64.69 -60.14 11.54
CA THR A 54 64.49 -58.69 11.42
C THR A 54 63.01 -58.39 11.63
N GLU A 55 62.67 -57.42 12.46
CA GLU A 55 61.29 -56.96 12.62
C GLU A 55 60.79 -56.30 11.33
N CYS A 56 59.51 -56.49 11.04
CA CYS A 56 58.84 -55.72 9.99
C CYS A 56 58.85 -54.23 10.33
N GLU A 57 58.81 -53.36 9.32
CA GLU A 57 58.78 -51.91 9.50
C GLU A 57 57.53 -51.47 10.29
N GLU A 58 57.55 -50.29 10.92
CA GLU A 58 56.39 -49.78 11.67
C GLU A 58 55.11 -49.80 10.81
N HIS A 59 54.00 -50.25 11.40
CA HIS A 59 52.70 -50.42 10.74
C HIS A 59 52.66 -51.45 9.61
N SER A 60 53.58 -52.42 9.64
CA SER A 60 53.56 -53.61 8.81
C SER A 60 53.69 -54.88 9.64
N SER A 61 53.03 -55.95 9.19
CA SER A 61 53.01 -57.25 9.85
C SER A 61 53.09 -58.38 8.84
N THR A 62 53.39 -59.59 9.32
CA THR A 62 53.30 -60.82 8.51
C THR A 62 51.87 -61.40 8.52
N ASN A 63 50.87 -60.61 8.92
CA ASN A 63 49.45 -60.99 9.02
C ASN A 63 49.24 -62.34 9.75
N HIS A 64 49.77 -62.43 10.98
CA HIS A 64 49.72 -63.62 11.86
C HIS A 64 50.47 -64.87 11.36
N ARG A 65 51.31 -64.76 10.33
CA ARG A 65 52.14 -65.87 9.84
C ARG A 65 53.53 -65.86 10.50
N ILE A 66 54.03 -67.06 10.75
CA ILE A 66 55.37 -67.33 11.26
C ILE A 66 56.25 -67.90 10.14
N GLY A 67 57.56 -67.68 10.23
CA GLY A 67 58.54 -68.21 9.28
C GLY A 67 58.73 -67.38 8.00
N ALA A 68 58.51 -66.05 8.05
CA ALA A 68 58.62 -65.21 6.87
C ALA A 68 60.05 -65.16 6.30
N THR A 69 60.19 -65.43 5.00
CA THR A 69 61.47 -65.63 4.31
C THR A 69 61.97 -64.40 3.55
N SER A 70 61.20 -63.32 3.44
CA SER A 70 61.63 -62.12 2.73
C SER A 70 60.91 -60.86 3.23
N LYS A 71 61.47 -59.68 2.94
CA LYS A 71 60.92 -58.38 3.36
C LYS A 71 59.54 -58.12 2.74
N GLU A 72 59.32 -58.63 1.53
CA GLU A 72 58.08 -58.48 0.76
C GLU A 72 56.89 -59.23 1.39
N GLN A 73 57.14 -60.07 2.41
CA GLN A 73 56.11 -60.76 3.19
C GLN A 73 55.64 -59.93 4.40
N CYS A 74 56.31 -58.82 4.72
CA CYS A 74 55.81 -57.81 5.62
C CYS A 74 54.87 -56.89 4.84
N VAL A 75 53.57 -57.03 5.06
CA VAL A 75 52.55 -56.20 4.41
C VAL A 75 52.05 -55.12 5.36
N CYS A 76 51.62 -53.97 4.83
CA CYS A 76 51.05 -52.93 5.67
C CYS A 76 49.76 -53.42 6.35
N ASP A 77 49.59 -53.02 7.61
CA ASP A 77 48.43 -53.35 8.42
C ASP A 77 47.15 -52.71 7.86
N PRO A 78 45.95 -53.26 8.16
CA PRO A 78 44.69 -52.61 7.81
C PRO A 78 44.65 -51.16 8.32
N GLY A 79 44.18 -50.24 7.48
CA GLY A 79 44.25 -48.79 7.74
C GLY A 79 45.57 -48.14 7.29
N TYR A 80 46.50 -48.90 6.70
CA TYR A 80 47.73 -48.41 6.10
C TYR A 80 47.88 -48.88 4.64
N TYR A 81 48.59 -48.10 3.82
CA TYR A 81 48.91 -48.45 2.44
C TYR A 81 50.40 -48.24 2.15
N PHE A 82 50.91 -48.96 1.15
CA PHE A 82 52.33 -48.92 0.81
C PHE A 82 52.62 -47.82 -0.21
N ASP A 83 53.47 -46.86 0.19
CA ASP A 83 54.02 -45.79 -0.66
C ASP A 83 55.46 -45.50 -0.21
N ASN A 84 56.40 -46.34 -0.66
CA ASN A 84 57.78 -46.50 -0.17
C ASN A 84 57.93 -46.91 1.31
N THR A 85 56.97 -46.56 2.16
CA THR A 85 56.80 -46.92 3.59
C THR A 85 55.30 -47.12 3.86
N CYS A 86 54.93 -47.79 4.95
CA CYS A 86 53.52 -47.94 5.32
C CYS A 86 52.97 -46.63 5.89
N LYS A 87 52.11 -45.96 5.12
CA LYS A 87 51.48 -44.69 5.49
C LYS A 87 50.04 -44.90 5.94
N ALA A 88 49.63 -44.15 6.97
CA ALA A 88 48.27 -44.17 7.47
C ALA A 88 47.27 -43.70 6.41
N CYS A 89 46.11 -44.35 6.36
CA CYS A 89 45.05 -44.08 5.39
C CYS A 89 44.20 -42.86 5.81
N ASN A 90 44.79 -41.67 5.69
CA ASN A 90 44.14 -40.40 6.02
C ASN A 90 43.48 -39.77 4.78
N TYR A 91 42.54 -40.50 4.17
CA TYR A 91 41.73 -40.01 3.05
C TYR A 91 40.28 -39.86 3.50
N ARG A 92 39.58 -38.84 2.99
CA ARG A 92 38.15 -38.63 3.29
C ARG A 92 37.21 -39.50 2.45
N ASP A 93 37.70 -39.95 1.30
CA ASP A 93 36.95 -40.63 0.26
C ASP A 93 37.45 -42.07 0.00
N LYS A 94 38.40 -42.58 0.80
CA LYS A 94 39.04 -43.88 0.58
C LYS A 94 39.29 -44.62 1.89
N TYR A 95 39.31 -45.94 1.81
CA TYR A 95 39.75 -46.83 2.88
C TYR A 95 40.86 -47.76 2.38
N CYS A 96 41.66 -48.26 3.30
CA CYS A 96 42.85 -49.06 3.00
C CYS A 96 42.71 -50.43 3.67
N PRO A 97 42.38 -51.51 2.91
CA PRO A 97 42.24 -52.85 3.46
C PRO A 97 43.56 -53.49 3.94
N GLY A 98 44.71 -52.81 3.79
CA GLY A 98 46.03 -53.36 4.05
C GLY A 98 46.50 -54.29 2.93
N GLY A 99 47.55 -55.07 3.19
CA GLY A 99 48.00 -56.07 2.23
C GLY A 99 47.27 -57.41 2.35
N PHE A 100 46.99 -58.02 1.19
CA PHE A 100 46.30 -59.30 1.09
C PHE A 100 47.03 -60.23 0.11
N ILE A 101 46.75 -61.53 0.22
CA ILE A 101 47.37 -62.55 -0.63
C ILE A 101 46.52 -62.70 -1.88
N LEU A 102 47.07 -62.36 -3.05
CA LEU A 102 46.35 -62.48 -4.32
C LEU A 102 46.26 -63.92 -4.84
N LYS A 103 47.28 -64.73 -4.54
CA LYS A 103 47.33 -66.16 -4.86
C LYS A 103 48.07 -66.91 -3.76
N ALA A 104 47.36 -67.81 -3.08
CA ALA A 104 48.00 -68.83 -2.27
C ALA A 104 48.66 -69.83 -3.22
N GLY A 105 49.98 -69.97 -3.14
CA GLY A 105 50.73 -70.89 -3.99
C GLY A 105 50.28 -72.33 -3.77
N LEU A 106 49.91 -73.03 -4.84
CA LEU A 106 49.76 -74.48 -4.81
C LEU A 106 51.17 -75.11 -4.80
N LYS A 107 51.57 -75.55 -3.61
CA LYS A 107 52.68 -76.44 -3.23
C LYS A 107 54.11 -76.22 -3.75
N ASP A 108 54.41 -75.37 -4.72
CA ASP A 108 55.81 -75.03 -5.10
C ASP A 108 55.94 -73.64 -5.78
N GLN A 109 54.98 -72.72 -5.55
CA GLN A 109 55.10 -71.31 -5.96
C GLN A 109 55.06 -70.40 -4.72
N ALA A 110 55.95 -69.41 -4.67
CA ALA A 110 55.96 -68.41 -3.61
C ALA A 110 54.64 -67.61 -3.62
N ASP A 111 54.05 -67.41 -2.44
CA ASP A 111 52.87 -66.56 -2.27
C ASP A 111 53.17 -65.15 -2.81
N ILE A 112 52.28 -64.62 -3.66
CA ILE A 112 52.40 -63.24 -4.16
C ILE A 112 51.60 -62.34 -3.22
N TYR A 113 52.32 -61.54 -2.45
CA TYR A 113 51.78 -60.52 -1.57
C TYR A 113 51.67 -59.22 -2.36
N GLU A 114 50.47 -58.63 -2.42
CA GLU A 114 50.28 -57.28 -2.95
C GLU A 114 49.66 -56.41 -1.87
N THR A 115 50.29 -55.25 -1.64
CA THR A 115 49.76 -54.23 -0.75
C THR A 115 48.62 -53.52 -1.48
N GLY A 116 47.40 -53.59 -0.94
CA GLY A 116 46.23 -52.97 -1.55
C GLY A 116 46.41 -51.45 -1.68
N LYS A 117 46.15 -50.91 -2.87
CA LYS A 117 46.04 -49.46 -3.06
C LYS A 117 44.78 -48.94 -2.37
N PRO A 118 44.75 -47.65 -1.95
CA PRO A 118 43.55 -47.05 -1.37
C PRO A 118 42.32 -47.24 -2.28
N VAL A 119 41.26 -47.82 -1.72
CA VAL A 119 40.01 -48.12 -2.43
C VAL A 119 39.00 -47.01 -2.18
N GLY A 120 38.31 -46.56 -3.23
CA GLY A 120 37.27 -45.54 -3.12
C GLY A 120 36.10 -46.00 -2.23
N CYS A 121 35.65 -45.11 -1.36
CA CYS A 121 34.41 -45.29 -0.63
C CYS A 121 33.20 -45.35 -1.61
N PRO A 122 32.14 -46.09 -1.27
CA PRO A 122 30.89 -46.09 -2.03
C PRO A 122 30.31 -44.67 -2.26
N PRO A 123 29.48 -44.45 -3.28
CA PRO A 123 28.89 -43.14 -3.55
C PRO A 123 28.08 -42.62 -2.35
N ASN A 124 28.16 -41.32 -2.08
CA ASN A 124 27.51 -40.63 -0.95
C ASN A 124 27.99 -41.09 0.45
N THR A 125 29.18 -41.66 0.53
CA THR A 125 29.84 -42.01 1.80
C THR A 125 31.18 -41.31 1.93
N GLU A 126 31.55 -40.99 3.16
CA GLU A 126 32.80 -40.32 3.52
C GLU A 126 33.33 -40.91 4.83
N VAL A 127 34.66 -40.85 5.02
CA VAL A 127 35.29 -41.21 6.29
C VAL A 127 35.06 -40.07 7.29
N PRO A 128 34.47 -40.34 8.48
CA PRO A 128 34.25 -39.32 9.49
C PRO A 128 35.55 -38.62 9.94
N PRO A 129 35.51 -37.31 10.24
CA PRO A 129 36.68 -36.60 10.77
C PRO A 129 37.11 -37.21 12.11
N GLY A 130 38.41 -37.51 12.25
CA GLY A 130 38.99 -38.13 13.44
C GLY A 130 39.25 -39.65 13.33
N VAL A 131 38.95 -40.25 12.17
CA VAL A 131 39.38 -41.63 11.85
C VAL A 131 40.66 -41.56 11.03
N ASP A 132 41.80 -41.87 11.65
CA ASP A 132 43.12 -41.78 11.00
C ASP A 132 43.55 -43.10 10.30
N THR A 133 42.84 -44.19 10.58
CA THR A 133 43.14 -45.55 10.09
C THR A 133 41.89 -46.23 9.53
N ALA A 134 41.34 -45.70 8.43
CA ALA A 134 40.19 -46.30 7.76
C ALA A 134 40.59 -47.62 7.08
N ASP A 135 40.17 -48.74 7.67
CA ASP A 135 40.59 -50.10 7.33
C ASP A 135 39.66 -50.83 6.35
N SER A 136 38.37 -50.52 6.37
CA SER A 136 37.33 -51.29 5.68
C SER A 136 36.20 -50.39 5.17
N VAL A 137 35.31 -50.96 4.36
CA VAL A 137 34.11 -50.26 3.86
C VAL A 137 33.19 -49.78 4.99
N ASP A 138 33.26 -50.41 6.17
CA ASP A 138 32.48 -50.00 7.34
C ASP A 138 32.94 -48.67 7.92
N SER A 139 34.19 -48.28 7.68
CA SER A 139 34.76 -46.97 8.03
C SER A 139 34.20 -45.83 7.15
N CYS A 140 33.71 -46.14 5.94
CA CYS A 140 33.00 -45.17 5.09
C CYS A 140 31.55 -45.01 5.60
N LYS A 141 31.20 -43.88 6.21
CA LYS A 141 29.85 -43.60 6.74
C LYS A 141 29.05 -42.73 5.78
N CYS A 142 27.71 -42.74 5.86
CA CYS A 142 26.93 -41.85 4.98
C CYS A 142 27.30 -40.38 5.20
N ALA A 143 27.62 -39.69 4.10
CA ALA A 143 28.03 -38.29 4.09
C ALA A 143 26.93 -37.36 4.63
N LYS A 144 27.27 -36.09 4.83
CA LYS A 144 26.30 -35.07 5.24
C LYS A 144 25.16 -34.98 4.23
N GLY A 145 23.93 -34.85 4.72
CA GLY A 145 22.73 -34.84 3.89
C GLY A 145 22.28 -36.21 3.36
N TYR A 146 22.94 -37.32 3.72
CA TYR A 146 22.51 -38.67 3.30
C TYR A 146 22.28 -39.61 4.49
N ALA A 147 21.19 -40.38 4.46
CA ALA A 147 20.85 -41.40 5.45
C ALA A 147 21.13 -42.82 4.95
N PHE A 148 21.53 -43.67 5.89
CA PHE A 148 21.73 -45.09 5.62
C PHE A 148 20.38 -45.82 5.48
N VAL A 149 20.25 -46.66 4.45
CA VAL A 149 19.08 -47.51 4.24
C VAL A 149 19.52 -48.97 4.31
N LYS A 150 18.91 -49.75 5.20
CA LYS A 150 19.14 -51.19 5.29
C LYS A 150 18.51 -51.88 4.07
N THR A 151 19.32 -52.58 3.29
CA THR A 151 18.91 -53.47 2.20
C THR A 151 19.04 -54.93 2.63
N ASP A 152 18.18 -55.81 2.10
CA ASP A 152 18.19 -57.27 2.38
C ASP A 152 19.50 -57.95 1.94
N ASP A 153 20.22 -57.36 0.98
CA ASP A 153 21.60 -57.72 0.66
C ASP A 153 22.56 -57.02 1.65
N HIS A 154 23.10 -57.80 2.59
CA HIS A 154 24.10 -57.36 3.57
C HIS A 154 25.46 -56.91 2.96
N THR A 155 25.56 -56.85 1.64
CA THR A 155 26.82 -56.67 0.90
C THR A 155 26.96 -55.29 0.24
N GLN A 156 25.93 -54.43 0.24
CA GLN A 156 26.00 -53.09 -0.36
C GLN A 156 25.50 -51.98 0.58
N LYS A 157 26.40 -51.05 0.92
CA LYS A 157 26.08 -49.84 1.70
C LYS A 157 25.40 -48.80 0.81
N LYS A 158 24.11 -48.55 1.06
CA LYS A 158 23.31 -47.58 0.28
C LYS A 158 22.91 -46.38 1.14
N CYS A 159 23.29 -45.18 0.69
CA CYS A 159 22.94 -43.92 1.33
C CYS A 159 22.00 -43.10 0.43
N VAL A 160 20.84 -42.70 0.94
CA VAL A 160 19.83 -41.91 0.22
C VAL A 160 19.82 -40.47 0.73
N PRO A 161 19.57 -39.46 -0.12
CA PRO A 161 19.52 -38.07 0.34
C PRO A 161 18.40 -37.87 1.35
N CYS A 162 18.62 -36.99 2.33
CA CYS A 162 17.60 -36.58 3.29
C CYS A 162 16.39 -36.00 2.55
N ALA A 163 15.19 -36.34 3.04
CA ALA A 163 13.95 -35.83 2.48
C ALA A 163 13.80 -34.31 2.73
N PRO A 164 13.09 -33.57 1.85
CA PRO A 164 12.78 -32.16 2.07
C PRO A 164 12.23 -31.88 3.47
N GLY A 165 12.76 -30.85 4.13
CA GLY A 165 12.40 -30.48 5.51
C GLY A 165 13.23 -31.17 6.60
N SER A 166 14.13 -32.07 6.21
CA SER A 166 15.16 -32.64 7.07
C SER A 166 16.56 -32.31 6.53
N TYR A 167 17.54 -32.32 7.40
CA TYR A 167 18.95 -32.19 7.05
C TYR A 167 19.80 -33.15 7.88
N LYS A 168 21.09 -33.24 7.55
CA LYS A 168 22.05 -34.00 8.34
C LYS A 168 23.44 -33.38 8.28
N SER A 169 23.90 -32.89 9.41
CA SER A 169 25.18 -32.16 9.54
C SER A 169 26.39 -33.04 9.82
N SER A 170 26.17 -34.28 10.26
CA SER A 170 27.21 -35.24 10.64
C SER A 170 27.41 -36.37 9.63
N VAL A 171 28.64 -36.88 9.55
CA VAL A 171 29.02 -38.05 8.74
C VAL A 171 28.86 -39.30 9.61
N SER A 172 27.79 -40.06 9.40
CA SER A 172 27.38 -41.19 10.26
C SER A 172 26.39 -42.11 9.54
N ASP A 173 26.10 -43.31 10.06
CA ASP A 173 25.06 -44.19 9.48
C ASP A 173 23.67 -43.92 10.08
N SER A 174 23.44 -42.72 10.65
CA SER A 174 22.15 -42.36 11.24
C SER A 174 21.11 -41.96 10.19
N SER A 175 19.84 -42.06 10.58
CA SER A 175 18.72 -41.46 9.84
C SER A 175 18.75 -39.92 9.91
N CYS A 176 18.08 -39.25 8.97
CA CYS A 176 17.96 -37.78 8.94
C CYS A 176 16.93 -37.31 9.97
N ASN A 177 17.35 -37.24 11.24
CA ASN A 177 16.48 -36.84 12.35
C ASN A 177 16.52 -35.32 12.64
N GLU A 178 17.47 -34.59 12.06
CA GLU A 178 17.56 -33.13 12.19
C GLU A 178 16.50 -32.49 11.27
N LEU A 179 15.56 -31.74 11.88
CA LEU A 179 14.44 -31.13 11.16
C LEU A 179 14.65 -29.63 11.02
N CYS A 180 14.17 -29.08 9.91
CA CYS A 180 14.03 -27.65 9.73
C CYS A 180 13.00 -27.06 10.73
N THR A 181 13.04 -25.73 10.93
CA THR A 181 12.06 -25.00 11.74
C THR A 181 10.62 -25.28 11.26
N GLN A 182 9.63 -25.11 12.14
CA GLN A 182 8.22 -25.26 11.78
C GLN A 182 7.87 -24.44 10.52
N ASN A 183 7.11 -25.05 9.60
CA ASN A 183 6.71 -24.47 8.31
C ASN A 183 7.88 -24.10 7.38
N ALA A 184 9.06 -24.67 7.60
CA ALA A 184 10.19 -24.63 6.68
C ALA A 184 10.35 -25.96 5.93
N THR A 185 11.04 -25.91 4.80
CA THR A 185 11.44 -27.05 3.99
C THR A 185 12.88 -26.85 3.50
N SER A 186 13.47 -27.89 2.95
CA SER A 186 14.80 -27.87 2.35
C SER A 186 14.79 -28.60 1.00
N LEU A 187 15.84 -28.45 0.21
CA LEU A 187 16.05 -29.35 -0.93
C LEU A 187 16.49 -30.74 -0.45
N PRO A 188 16.25 -31.81 -1.24
CA PRO A 188 16.77 -33.13 -0.92
C PRO A 188 18.29 -33.10 -0.72
N GLY A 189 18.79 -33.75 0.33
CA GLY A 189 20.23 -33.81 0.61
C GLY A 189 20.79 -32.63 1.41
N ALA A 190 19.94 -31.86 2.12
CA ALA A 190 20.40 -30.74 2.94
C ALA A 190 21.38 -31.17 4.05
N GLN A 191 22.45 -30.41 4.22
CA GLN A 191 23.56 -30.68 5.14
C GLN A 191 23.54 -29.80 6.41
N SER A 192 22.76 -28.72 6.43
CA SER A 192 22.78 -27.75 7.53
C SER A 192 21.43 -27.05 7.70
N PRO A 193 21.14 -26.48 8.90
CA PRO A 193 19.92 -25.70 9.12
C PRO A 193 19.86 -24.43 8.27
N SER A 194 21.02 -23.89 7.85
CA SER A 194 21.11 -22.75 6.93
C SER A 194 20.69 -23.08 5.49
N GLN A 195 20.25 -24.31 5.20
CA GLN A 195 19.67 -24.68 3.90
C GLN A 195 18.15 -24.87 3.99
N CYS A 196 17.57 -24.59 5.15
CA CYS A 196 16.12 -24.54 5.34
C CYS A 196 15.59 -23.17 4.93
N PHE A 197 14.46 -23.16 4.22
CA PHE A 197 13.73 -21.97 3.80
C PHE A 197 12.23 -22.20 4.02
N CYS A 198 11.42 -21.15 3.99
CA CYS A 198 10.00 -21.27 4.35
C CYS A 198 9.17 -22.01 3.27
N GLN A 199 8.07 -22.64 3.68
CA GLN A 199 7.13 -23.23 2.73
C GLN A 199 6.25 -22.13 2.11
N ARG A 200 5.64 -22.43 0.95
CA ARG A 200 4.65 -21.55 0.32
C ARG A 200 3.52 -21.22 1.31
N GLY A 201 3.14 -19.95 1.37
CA GLY A 201 2.19 -19.45 2.37
C GLY A 201 2.84 -19.03 3.70
N TYR A 202 4.17 -19.11 3.80
CA TYR A 202 4.95 -18.59 4.93
C TYR A 202 6.08 -17.69 4.41
N TYR A 203 6.60 -16.81 5.26
CA TYR A 203 7.76 -15.95 4.95
C TYR A 203 8.75 -15.94 6.11
N TYR A 204 10.02 -15.69 5.78
CA TYR A 204 11.12 -15.72 6.72
C TYR A 204 11.18 -14.42 7.54
N LEU A 205 11.37 -14.57 8.85
CA LEU A 205 11.73 -13.49 9.78
C LEU A 205 13.21 -13.65 10.15
N ALA A 206 13.94 -12.54 10.30
CA ALA A 206 15.37 -12.51 10.58
C ALA A 206 15.84 -13.33 11.80
N GLY A 207 14.91 -13.76 12.67
CA GLY A 207 15.17 -14.68 13.79
C GLY A 207 15.12 -16.19 13.45
N GLY A 208 15.06 -16.59 12.17
CA GLY A 208 15.02 -18.00 11.78
C GLY A 208 13.64 -18.67 11.88
N ILE A 209 12.58 -17.85 11.89
CA ILE A 209 11.19 -18.30 12.10
C ILE A 209 10.37 -18.04 10.84
N CYS A 210 9.58 -19.03 10.41
CA CYS A 210 8.64 -18.90 9.31
C CYS A 210 7.27 -18.46 9.83
N ALA A 211 6.86 -17.23 9.52
CA ALA A 211 5.58 -16.68 9.91
C ALA A 211 4.51 -16.93 8.83
N PRO A 212 3.23 -17.15 9.20
CA PRO A 212 2.15 -17.36 8.24
C PRO A 212 1.92 -16.09 7.41
N CYS A 213 1.54 -16.28 6.14
CA CYS A 213 1.26 -15.16 5.25
C CYS A 213 0.07 -14.34 5.74
N VAL A 214 0.22 -13.02 5.70
CA VAL A 214 -0.79 -12.07 6.14
C VAL A 214 -1.74 -11.69 4.99
N GLU A 215 -2.93 -11.22 5.33
CA GLU A 215 -3.90 -10.76 4.34
C GLU A 215 -3.31 -9.64 3.47
N GLY A 216 -3.49 -9.73 2.15
CA GLY A 216 -2.95 -8.75 1.22
C GLY A 216 -1.49 -8.97 0.80
N ALA A 217 -0.84 -10.00 1.34
CA ALA A 217 0.50 -10.42 0.92
C ALA A 217 0.46 -11.70 0.08
N LYS A 218 1.43 -11.83 -0.81
CA LYS A 218 1.82 -13.07 -1.50
C LYS A 218 3.15 -13.52 -0.91
N CYS A 219 3.15 -14.72 -0.33
CA CYS A 219 4.32 -15.31 0.30
C CYS A 219 4.67 -16.62 -0.43
N ASP A 220 5.70 -16.57 -1.27
CA ASP A 220 6.14 -17.75 -2.03
C ASP A 220 7.03 -18.68 -1.18
N GLY A 221 7.58 -18.21 -0.04
CA GLY A 221 8.37 -18.99 0.93
C GLY A 221 9.77 -19.41 0.47
N ASP A 222 10.04 -19.31 -0.83
CA ASP A 222 11.26 -19.76 -1.51
C ASP A 222 12.50 -18.87 -1.24
N VAL A 223 13.62 -19.22 -1.88
CA VAL A 223 14.86 -18.45 -1.90
C VAL A 223 15.02 -17.77 -3.26
N VAL A 224 15.42 -16.50 -3.28
CA VAL A 224 15.56 -15.66 -4.49
C VAL A 224 16.49 -16.29 -5.53
N SER A 225 17.48 -17.07 -5.09
CA SER A 225 18.51 -17.69 -5.94
C SER A 225 18.49 -19.21 -5.89
N MET A 226 17.30 -19.80 -6.02
CA MET A 226 17.11 -21.25 -5.94
C MET A 226 17.94 -22.06 -6.96
N ASP A 227 18.25 -21.47 -8.12
CA ASP A 227 19.12 -22.09 -9.13
C ASP A 227 20.60 -22.14 -8.70
N ARG A 228 21.07 -21.19 -7.88
CA ARG A 228 22.42 -21.23 -7.31
C ARG A 228 22.56 -22.37 -6.30
N ILE A 229 21.54 -22.57 -5.48
CA ILE A 229 21.51 -23.67 -4.50
C ILE A 229 21.55 -25.02 -5.20
N LYS A 230 20.77 -25.21 -6.28
CA LYS A 230 20.76 -26.44 -7.09
C LYS A 230 22.09 -26.74 -7.76
N GLN A 231 22.87 -25.72 -8.11
CA GLN A 231 24.18 -25.87 -8.77
C GLN A 231 25.33 -26.10 -7.78
N SER A 232 25.14 -25.78 -6.50
CA SER A 232 26.13 -26.09 -5.48
C SER A 232 25.95 -27.51 -4.96
N ASN A 233 27.04 -28.26 -4.85
CA ASN A 233 27.07 -29.58 -4.22
C ASN A 233 26.91 -29.50 -2.68
N GLY A 234 25.94 -28.72 -2.19
CA GLY A 234 25.55 -28.68 -0.77
C GLY A 234 26.36 -27.78 0.17
N GLU A 235 27.23 -26.89 -0.36
CA GLU A 235 28.04 -25.97 0.47
C GLU A 235 27.45 -24.56 0.67
N ILE A 236 26.34 -24.21 0.02
CA ILE A 236 25.78 -22.85 0.13
C ILE A 236 25.05 -22.67 1.48
N ILE A 237 25.37 -21.55 2.14
CA ILE A 237 24.71 -21.02 3.33
C ILE A 237 23.64 -20.03 2.85
N VAL A 238 22.35 -20.28 3.13
CA VAL A 238 21.26 -19.35 2.85
C VAL A 238 21.19 -18.32 3.97
N THR A 239 21.29 -17.04 3.61
CA THR A 239 21.22 -15.90 4.55
C THR A 239 19.83 -15.26 4.57
N ASP A 240 19.57 -14.33 5.50
CA ASP A 240 18.28 -13.61 5.58
C ASP A 240 17.89 -12.93 4.26
N ASP A 241 18.87 -12.31 3.58
CA ASP A 241 18.61 -11.60 2.32
C ASP A 241 18.35 -12.51 1.13
N ASP A 242 18.71 -13.79 1.22
CA ASP A 242 18.42 -14.77 0.17
C ASP A 242 16.95 -15.21 0.20
N HIS A 243 16.24 -15.06 1.32
CA HIS A 243 14.85 -15.46 1.44
C HIS A 243 13.92 -14.52 0.66
N VAL A 244 12.91 -15.09 0.00
CA VAL A 244 11.88 -14.30 -0.69
C VAL A 244 11.02 -13.57 0.34
N LYS A 245 11.11 -12.24 0.34
CA LYS A 245 10.33 -11.36 1.21
C LYS A 245 8.88 -11.26 0.70
N PRO A 246 7.88 -11.09 1.58
CA PRO A 246 6.48 -11.06 1.18
C PRO A 246 6.18 -9.80 0.33
N VAL A 247 5.43 -9.98 -0.76
CA VAL A 247 5.08 -8.91 -1.71
C VAL A 247 3.57 -8.63 -1.69
N PRO A 248 3.12 -7.39 -1.91
CA PRO A 248 1.69 -7.10 -1.89
C PRO A 248 0.99 -7.68 -3.13
N ILE A 249 -0.24 -8.18 -2.93
CA ILE A 249 -1.13 -8.54 -4.06
C ILE A 249 -1.81 -7.29 -4.64
N GLU A 250 -2.43 -7.42 -5.81
CA GLU A 250 -3.20 -6.34 -6.41
C GLU A 250 -4.27 -5.80 -5.44
N GLY A 251 -4.38 -4.48 -5.36
CA GLY A 251 -5.27 -3.80 -4.41
C GLY A 251 -4.68 -3.58 -3.01
N TYR A 252 -3.47 -4.06 -2.72
CA TYR A 252 -2.77 -3.81 -1.46
C TYR A 252 -1.47 -3.02 -1.67
N TYR A 253 -1.10 -2.23 -0.67
CA TYR A 253 0.12 -1.43 -0.59
C TYR A 253 0.99 -1.94 0.55
N LEU A 254 2.30 -2.01 0.31
CA LEU A 254 3.29 -2.41 1.31
C LEU A 254 3.87 -1.16 2.00
N ASP A 255 3.52 -0.95 3.28
CA ASP A 255 4.13 0.07 4.14
C ASP A 255 5.23 -0.57 5.00
N LYS A 256 6.49 -0.24 4.72
CA LYS A 256 7.66 -0.74 5.46
C LYS A 256 7.95 0.20 6.63
N ILE A 257 7.48 -0.18 7.81
CA ILE A 257 7.66 0.59 9.05
C ILE A 257 9.12 0.53 9.47
N ASN A 258 9.70 -0.67 9.44
CA ASN A 258 11.13 -0.91 9.59
C ASN A 258 11.73 -1.45 8.28
N LYS A 259 13.00 -1.12 8.03
CA LYS A 259 13.72 -1.59 6.83
C LYS A 259 13.90 -3.11 6.83
N GLU A 260 14.18 -3.67 8.00
CA GLU A 260 14.35 -5.11 8.22
C GLU A 260 13.07 -5.73 8.75
N LEU A 261 12.75 -6.95 8.29
CA LEU A 261 11.55 -7.70 8.67
C LEU A 261 11.89 -8.66 9.82
N ARG A 262 11.90 -8.13 11.05
CA ARG A 262 12.22 -8.91 12.27
C ARG A 262 10.96 -9.45 12.92
N LYS A 263 9.85 -8.72 12.80
CA LYS A 263 8.53 -9.05 13.34
C LYS A 263 7.46 -8.93 12.26
N PRO A 264 6.34 -9.67 12.35
CA PRO A 264 5.24 -9.55 11.39
C PRO A 264 4.71 -8.12 11.20
N ASP A 265 4.70 -7.33 12.29
CA ASP A 265 4.20 -5.96 12.28
C ASP A 265 5.16 -4.94 11.64
N ASP A 266 6.40 -5.32 11.32
CA ASP A 266 7.36 -4.38 10.72
C ASP A 266 6.91 -3.94 9.31
N TRP A 267 6.19 -4.81 8.59
CA TRP A 267 5.71 -4.59 7.23
C TRP A 267 4.18 -4.72 7.20
N GLY A 268 3.50 -3.60 6.95
CA GLY A 268 2.04 -3.55 6.88
C GLY A 268 1.53 -3.69 5.45
N PHE A 269 0.59 -4.60 5.22
CA PHE A 269 -0.11 -4.75 3.94
C PHE A 269 -1.47 -4.08 4.04
N ILE A 270 -1.58 -2.87 3.48
CA ILE A 270 -2.73 -2.00 3.66
C ILE A 270 -3.57 -2.01 2.38
N LYS A 271 -4.86 -2.29 2.51
CA LYS A 271 -5.79 -2.25 1.37
C LYS A 271 -5.88 -0.83 0.81
N CYS A 272 -5.72 -0.71 -0.50
CA CYS A 272 -5.71 0.59 -1.15
C CYS A 272 -7.10 1.22 -1.19
N PRO A 273 -7.21 2.54 -0.92
CA PRO A 273 -8.49 3.24 -0.86
C PRO A 273 -9.14 3.39 -2.23
N ILE A 274 -8.34 3.33 -3.31
CA ILE A 274 -8.80 3.47 -4.69
C ILE A 274 -8.64 2.13 -5.41
N LYS A 275 -9.75 1.60 -5.94
CA LYS A 275 -9.73 0.34 -6.72
C LYS A 275 -8.89 0.53 -7.99
N GLY A 276 -7.97 -0.39 -8.24
CA GLY A 276 -7.08 -0.36 -9.42
C GLY A 276 -5.87 0.58 -9.31
N ALA A 277 -5.68 1.27 -8.18
CA ALA A 277 -4.51 2.14 -7.99
C ALA A 277 -3.23 1.36 -7.63
N CYS A 278 -3.36 0.25 -6.89
CA CYS A 278 -2.24 -0.59 -6.47
C CYS A 278 -2.18 -1.86 -7.31
N LEU A 279 -1.05 -2.06 -8.00
CA LEU A 279 -0.78 -3.16 -8.92
C LEU A 279 0.07 -4.27 -8.25
N GLY A 280 -0.04 -4.40 -6.92
CA GLY A 280 0.74 -5.34 -6.12
C GLY A 280 2.24 -5.03 -6.18
N ASP A 281 3.05 -6.03 -6.50
CA ASP A 281 4.51 -5.91 -6.60
C ASP A 281 4.99 -4.89 -7.66
N LYS A 282 4.15 -4.58 -8.66
CA LYS A 282 4.45 -3.55 -9.67
C LYS A 282 4.33 -2.12 -9.13
N GLY A 283 3.86 -1.94 -7.89
CA GLY A 283 3.67 -0.64 -7.26
C GLY A 283 2.37 0.06 -7.67
N CYS A 284 2.44 1.36 -7.92
CA CYS A 284 1.26 2.18 -8.26
C CYS A 284 0.94 2.15 -9.77
N SER A 285 -0.33 2.34 -10.11
CA SER A 285 -0.78 2.57 -11.49
C SER A 285 -0.13 3.82 -12.11
N GLU A 286 -0.03 3.88 -13.43
CA GLU A 286 0.69 4.95 -14.16
C GLU A 286 0.24 6.37 -13.79
N SER A 287 -1.05 6.57 -13.50
CA SER A 287 -1.64 7.88 -13.15
C SER A 287 -1.57 8.23 -11.67
N MET A 288 -1.12 7.30 -10.81
CA MET A 288 -1.12 7.42 -9.35
C MET A 288 0.28 7.46 -8.77
N THR A 289 0.43 8.05 -7.59
CA THR A 289 1.68 8.15 -6.86
C THR A 289 1.44 8.32 -5.35
N ALA A 290 2.54 8.52 -4.62
CA ALA A 290 2.59 8.76 -3.18
C ALA A 290 2.04 7.60 -2.32
N TYR A 291 1.84 7.89 -1.03
CA TYR A 291 1.40 6.91 -0.04
C TYR A 291 0.05 6.29 -0.44
N LEU A 292 -0.07 4.96 -0.33
CA LEU A 292 -1.24 4.16 -0.74
C LEU A 292 -1.68 4.34 -2.22
N CYS A 293 -0.81 4.86 -3.08
CA CYS A 293 -1.14 5.18 -4.48
C CYS A 293 -2.41 6.05 -4.60
N ALA A 294 -2.59 6.98 -3.66
CA ALA A 294 -3.83 7.72 -3.51
C ALA A 294 -3.77 9.15 -4.09
N GLU A 295 -2.62 9.58 -4.61
CA GLU A 295 -2.46 10.91 -5.21
C GLU A 295 -2.24 10.83 -6.71
N CYS A 296 -2.67 11.86 -7.44
CA CYS A 296 -2.45 11.91 -8.87
C CYS A 296 -0.99 12.25 -9.18
N LYS A 297 -0.41 11.56 -10.16
CA LYS A 297 0.87 11.93 -10.76
C LYS A 297 0.73 13.25 -11.53
N MET A 298 1.81 14.01 -11.64
CA MET A 298 1.85 15.26 -12.42
C MET A 298 1.26 15.07 -13.83
N GLY A 299 0.35 15.97 -14.23
CA GLY A 299 -0.36 15.90 -15.50
C GLY A 299 -1.60 15.01 -15.50
N TYR A 300 -1.98 14.46 -14.35
CA TYR A 300 -3.23 13.74 -14.11
C TYR A 300 -4.05 14.42 -13.00
N THR A 301 -5.37 14.29 -13.06
CA THR A 301 -6.29 14.78 -12.04
C THR A 301 -7.49 13.85 -11.87
N ASN A 302 -8.06 13.86 -10.68
CA ASN A 302 -9.37 13.28 -10.39
C ASN A 302 -10.35 14.34 -9.85
N ASN A 303 -10.04 15.64 -10.00
CA ASN A 303 -10.78 16.75 -9.39
C ASN A 303 -11.03 16.55 -7.88
N PHE A 304 -10.08 15.93 -7.19
CA PHE A 304 -10.15 15.58 -5.76
C PHE A 304 -11.39 14.76 -5.37
N ARG A 305 -11.95 13.99 -6.31
CA ARG A 305 -13.08 13.10 -6.04
C ARG A 305 -12.62 11.83 -5.33
N LYS A 306 -13.39 11.44 -4.31
CA LYS A 306 -13.13 10.24 -3.49
C LYS A 306 -13.24 8.96 -4.33
N GLY A 307 -12.28 8.06 -4.19
CA GLY A 307 -12.32 6.70 -4.76
C GLY A 307 -12.17 6.60 -6.29
N ALA A 308 -11.82 7.70 -6.97
CA ALA A 308 -11.69 7.74 -8.43
C ALA A 308 -10.23 7.69 -8.89
N LEU A 309 -9.97 6.89 -9.93
CA LEU A 309 -8.69 6.88 -10.63
C LEU A 309 -8.40 8.23 -11.30
N CYS A 310 -7.12 8.61 -11.37
CA CYS A 310 -6.70 9.86 -12.00
C CYS A 310 -6.66 9.72 -13.53
N ASN A 311 -7.21 10.72 -14.22
CA ASN A 311 -7.25 10.83 -15.66
C ASN A 311 -6.32 11.94 -16.15
N LYS A 312 -5.88 11.88 -17.41
CA LYS A 312 -5.01 12.91 -17.99
C LYS A 312 -5.67 14.29 -17.94
N CYS A 313 -4.88 15.32 -17.63
CA CYS A 313 -5.34 16.70 -17.60
C CYS A 313 -5.89 17.14 -18.97
N PRO A 314 -6.97 17.94 -18.99
CA PRO A 314 -7.50 18.51 -20.22
C PRO A 314 -6.53 19.55 -20.83
N ASN A 315 -6.70 19.82 -22.12
CA ASN A 315 -5.96 20.90 -22.80
C ASN A 315 -6.21 22.24 -22.09
N THR A 316 -5.14 22.96 -21.77
CA THR A 316 -5.14 24.22 -21.01
C THR A 316 -6.10 25.26 -21.58
N GLY A 317 -6.06 25.49 -22.89
CA GLY A 317 -6.91 26.51 -23.53
C GLY A 317 -8.39 26.18 -23.41
N MET A 318 -8.75 24.92 -23.65
CA MET A 318 -10.13 24.43 -23.51
C MET A 318 -10.58 24.47 -22.04
N ASN A 319 -9.70 24.07 -21.11
CA ASN A 319 -9.98 24.08 -19.68
C ASN A 319 -10.29 25.51 -19.18
N ILE A 320 -9.49 26.50 -19.57
CA ILE A 320 -9.71 27.92 -19.22
C ILE A 320 -11.03 28.40 -19.81
N LEU A 321 -11.27 28.17 -21.11
CA LEU A 321 -12.48 28.62 -21.79
C LEU A 321 -13.73 28.05 -21.12
N LEU A 322 -13.77 26.73 -20.88
CA LEU A 322 -14.90 26.07 -20.24
C LEU A 322 -15.09 26.53 -18.79
N THR A 323 -13.99 26.76 -18.06
CA THR A 323 -14.05 27.25 -16.68
C THR A 323 -14.60 28.67 -16.60
N VAL A 324 -14.16 29.57 -17.47
CA VAL A 324 -14.69 30.93 -17.55
C VAL A 324 -16.15 30.92 -17.99
N ALA A 325 -16.50 30.14 -19.03
CA ALA A 325 -17.87 30.01 -19.52
C ALA A 325 -18.83 29.48 -18.45
N TRP A 326 -18.40 28.51 -17.63
CA TRP A 326 -19.18 28.00 -16.52
C TRP A 326 -19.49 29.07 -15.47
N TYR A 327 -18.50 29.84 -15.02
CA TYR A 327 -18.72 30.89 -14.04
C TYR A 327 -19.55 32.06 -14.59
N LEU A 328 -19.40 32.41 -15.86
CA LEU A 328 -20.27 33.39 -16.52
C LEU A 328 -21.71 32.89 -16.63
N GLY A 329 -21.90 31.61 -16.97
CA GLY A 329 -23.22 30.96 -16.98
C GLY A 329 -23.85 30.92 -15.59
N LEU A 330 -23.06 30.61 -14.56
CA LEU A 330 -23.50 30.66 -13.16
C LEU A 330 -23.96 32.08 -12.77
N LEU A 331 -23.18 33.11 -13.12
CA LEU A 331 -23.58 34.51 -12.86
C LEU A 331 -24.86 34.89 -13.60
N LEU A 332 -25.01 34.48 -14.87
CA LEU A 332 -26.22 34.71 -15.65
C LEU A 332 -27.45 34.08 -14.97
N VAL A 333 -27.35 32.81 -14.54
CA VAL A 333 -28.42 32.12 -13.81
C VAL A 333 -28.78 32.85 -12.52
N ASN A 334 -27.78 33.34 -11.77
CA ASN A 334 -28.01 34.10 -10.53
C ASN A 334 -28.67 35.47 -10.78
N ILE A 335 -28.32 36.15 -11.87
CA ILE A 335 -28.97 37.41 -12.29
C ILE A 335 -30.43 37.14 -12.65
N VAL A 336 -30.71 36.12 -13.46
CA VAL A 336 -32.08 35.73 -13.82
C VAL A 336 -32.87 35.37 -12.56
N MET A 337 -32.28 34.60 -11.65
CA MET A 337 -32.90 34.25 -10.38
C MET A 337 -33.20 35.48 -9.53
N ALA A 338 -32.29 36.47 -9.46
CA ALA A 338 -32.54 37.73 -8.76
C ALA A 338 -33.73 38.49 -9.38
N CYS A 339 -33.79 38.59 -10.70
CA CYS A 339 -34.89 39.23 -11.42
C CYS A 339 -36.24 38.54 -11.15
N LEU A 340 -36.27 37.20 -11.19
CA LEU A 340 -37.47 36.42 -10.88
C LEU A 340 -37.93 36.62 -9.43
N ASN A 341 -37.00 36.75 -8.48
CA ASN A 341 -37.32 37.01 -7.08
C ASN A 341 -37.90 38.41 -6.85
N VAL A 342 -37.32 39.43 -7.50
CA VAL A 342 -37.85 40.80 -7.43
C VAL A 342 -39.23 40.85 -8.08
N SER A 343 -39.43 40.17 -9.21
CA SER A 343 -40.74 40.01 -9.85
C SER A 343 -41.78 39.34 -8.93
N ALA A 344 -41.40 38.29 -8.20
CA ALA A 344 -42.26 37.65 -7.20
C ALA A 344 -42.58 38.55 -5.99
N GLY A 345 -41.77 39.58 -5.74
CA GLY A 345 -42.06 40.67 -4.81
C GLY A 345 -43.30 41.48 -5.23
N PHE A 346 -43.39 41.83 -6.51
CA PHE A 346 -44.51 42.58 -7.08
C PHE A 346 -45.72 41.71 -7.37
N ASN A 347 -45.53 40.54 -8.00
CA ASN A 347 -46.59 39.63 -8.37
C ASN A 347 -46.61 38.38 -7.47
N ARG A 348 -47.53 38.37 -6.50
CA ARG A 348 -47.64 37.31 -5.48
C ARG A 348 -47.93 35.91 -6.06
N ARG A 349 -48.44 35.82 -7.30
CA ARG A 349 -48.69 34.55 -8.03
C ARG A 349 -47.43 33.89 -8.59
N SER A 350 -46.29 34.59 -8.65
CA SER A 350 -45.05 33.99 -9.14
C SER A 350 -44.40 33.14 -8.04
N ILE A 351 -44.32 31.82 -8.26
CA ILE A 351 -43.68 30.86 -7.33
C ILE A 351 -42.33 30.33 -7.83
N HIS A 352 -41.93 30.65 -9.06
CA HIS A 352 -40.77 30.03 -9.74
C HIS A 352 -39.47 30.13 -8.94
N SER A 353 -39.19 31.29 -8.35
CA SER A 353 -37.95 31.47 -7.62
C SER A 353 -37.88 30.66 -6.33
N VAL A 354 -39.01 30.42 -5.66
CA VAL A 354 -39.09 29.57 -4.46
C VAL A 354 -38.93 28.10 -4.82
N VAL A 355 -39.55 27.64 -5.92
CA VAL A 355 -39.38 26.27 -6.42
C VAL A 355 -37.93 25.98 -6.77
N ILE A 356 -37.23 26.91 -7.43
CA ILE A 356 -35.80 26.75 -7.74
C ILE A 356 -34.96 26.65 -6.46
N LYS A 357 -35.26 27.44 -5.42
CA LYS A 357 -34.59 27.34 -4.11
C LYS A 357 -34.75 25.95 -3.49
N ILE A 358 -35.99 25.43 -3.47
CA ILE A 358 -36.28 24.07 -2.96
C ILE A 358 -35.50 23.01 -3.75
N ALA A 359 -35.49 23.10 -5.08
CA ALA A 359 -34.75 22.16 -5.94
C ALA A 359 -33.23 22.20 -5.72
N LEU A 360 -32.64 23.39 -5.59
CA LEU A 360 -31.21 23.54 -5.30
C LEU A 360 -30.84 22.98 -3.92
N ASN A 361 -31.70 23.22 -2.93
CA ASN A 361 -31.53 22.69 -1.58
C ASN A 361 -31.62 21.16 -1.56
N TYR A 362 -32.61 20.58 -2.24
CA TYR A 362 -32.72 19.13 -2.44
C TYR A 362 -31.46 18.52 -3.05
N GLY A 363 -30.95 19.12 -4.14
CA GLY A 363 -29.73 18.64 -4.80
C GLY A 363 -28.51 18.62 -3.88
N VAL A 364 -28.38 19.61 -2.99
CA VAL A 364 -27.29 19.62 -1.99
C VAL A 364 -27.52 18.56 -0.91
N CYS A 365 -28.74 18.38 -0.42
CA CYS A 365 -29.02 17.35 0.58
C CYS A 365 -28.75 15.93 0.03
N MET A 366 -29.10 15.69 -1.24
CA MET A 366 -28.82 14.43 -1.94
C MET A 366 -27.34 14.16 -2.21
N SER A 367 -26.47 15.17 -2.06
CA SER A 367 -25.03 15.00 -2.29
C SER A 367 -24.37 13.99 -1.36
N VAL A 368 -24.96 13.70 -0.18
CA VAL A 368 -24.49 12.66 0.75
C VAL A 368 -24.43 11.28 0.11
N LEU A 369 -25.32 10.99 -0.85
CA LEU A 369 -25.33 9.70 -1.54
C LEU A 369 -24.06 9.46 -2.36
N ASN A 370 -23.36 10.52 -2.80
CA ASN A 370 -22.10 10.39 -3.55
C ASN A 370 -20.94 9.87 -2.69
N VAL A 371 -21.10 9.85 -1.36
CA VAL A 371 -20.05 9.42 -0.42
C VAL A 371 -20.24 7.95 0.01
N ILE A 372 -21.38 7.36 -0.31
CA ILE A 372 -21.73 5.99 0.12
C ILE A 372 -21.09 4.98 -0.83
N ASN A 373 -20.35 4.03 -0.27
CA ASN A 373 -19.91 2.86 -1.02
C ASN A 373 -21.00 1.79 -0.95
N PHE A 374 -21.85 1.72 -1.98
CA PHE A 374 -22.97 0.75 -2.04
C PHE A 374 -22.51 -0.72 -1.98
N SER A 375 -21.23 -1.00 -2.22
CA SER A 375 -20.68 -2.35 -2.05
C SER A 375 -20.50 -2.79 -0.59
N GLU A 376 -20.54 -1.86 0.36
CA GLU A 376 -20.48 -2.14 1.81
C GLU A 376 -21.87 -2.32 2.43
N LEU A 377 -22.95 -2.02 1.70
CA LEU A 377 -24.31 -2.27 2.20
C LEU A 377 -24.66 -3.74 2.03
N ALA A 378 -25.10 -4.38 3.12
CA ALA A 378 -25.65 -5.73 3.11
C ALA A 378 -27.06 -5.72 2.48
N LEU A 379 -27.14 -5.52 1.17
CA LEU A 379 -28.38 -5.62 0.40
C LEU A 379 -28.66 -7.09 0.02
N PRO A 380 -29.93 -7.52 -0.04
CA PRO A 380 -30.30 -8.80 -0.63
C PRO A 380 -29.74 -8.92 -2.07
N GLU A 381 -29.24 -10.10 -2.45
CA GLU A 381 -28.54 -10.30 -3.74
C GLU A 381 -29.37 -9.89 -4.97
N GLU A 382 -30.71 -10.04 -4.93
CA GLU A 382 -31.59 -9.57 -6.02
C GLU A 382 -31.58 -8.03 -6.15
N LEU A 383 -31.66 -7.29 -5.04
CA LEU A 383 -31.61 -5.83 -5.00
C LEU A 383 -30.23 -5.28 -5.37
N LYS A 384 -29.16 -6.02 -5.05
CA LYS A 384 -27.78 -5.69 -5.41
C LYS A 384 -27.59 -5.71 -6.93
N SER A 385 -28.16 -6.69 -7.63
CA SER A 385 -28.08 -6.79 -9.09
C SER A 385 -28.82 -5.66 -9.82
N ILE A 386 -30.01 -5.28 -9.32
CA ILE A 386 -30.82 -4.19 -9.88
C ILE A 386 -30.17 -2.83 -9.60
N SER A 387 -29.75 -2.60 -8.35
CA SER A 387 -29.08 -1.35 -7.97
C SER A 387 -27.78 -1.16 -8.73
N LEU A 388 -26.93 -2.18 -8.87
CA LEU A 388 -25.69 -2.10 -9.66
C LEU A 388 -25.97 -1.81 -11.14
N ARG A 389 -27.05 -2.33 -11.72
CA ARG A 389 -27.45 -2.05 -13.11
C ARG A 389 -27.88 -0.59 -13.30
N TRP A 390 -28.71 -0.06 -12.40
CA TRP A 390 -29.09 1.35 -12.39
C TRP A 390 -27.90 2.28 -12.13
N PHE A 391 -27.03 1.92 -11.18
CA PHE A 391 -25.80 2.67 -10.90
C PHE A 391 -24.86 2.68 -12.10
N LYS A 392 -24.65 1.55 -12.77
CA LYS A 392 -23.77 1.48 -13.94
C LYS A 392 -24.32 2.26 -15.14
N MET A 393 -25.65 2.36 -15.26
CA MET A 393 -26.32 3.19 -16.28
C MET A 393 -26.18 4.70 -15.96
N MET A 394 -26.20 5.09 -14.68
CA MET A 394 -26.06 6.47 -14.23
C MET A 394 -24.59 6.93 -14.10
N TYR A 395 -23.64 6.00 -13.94
CA TYR A 395 -22.23 6.27 -13.66
C TYR A 395 -21.33 5.67 -14.75
N ARG A 396 -21.02 6.47 -15.77
CA ARG A 396 -20.01 6.12 -16.79
C ARG A 396 -18.63 6.00 -16.12
N GLU A 397 -18.00 4.82 -16.20
CA GLU A 397 -16.78 4.45 -15.46
C GLU A 397 -15.55 5.34 -15.74
N SER A 398 -15.51 6.03 -16.88
CA SER A 398 -14.44 6.99 -17.22
C SER A 398 -14.98 8.42 -17.30
N LYS A 399 -15.00 9.12 -16.16
CA LYS A 399 -15.29 10.56 -16.13
C LYS A 399 -14.06 11.33 -16.62
N VAL A 400 -14.05 11.71 -17.90
CA VAL A 400 -13.09 12.70 -18.40
C VAL A 400 -13.44 14.05 -17.79
N TYR A 401 -12.49 14.65 -17.06
CA TYR A 401 -12.66 15.95 -16.45
C TYR A 401 -12.29 17.04 -17.46
N TYR A 402 -13.31 17.71 -18.01
CA TYR A 402 -13.10 18.81 -18.96
C TYR A 402 -12.72 20.14 -18.29
N MET A 403 -13.00 20.28 -17.00
CA MET A 403 -12.69 21.46 -16.20
C MET A 403 -11.97 21.05 -14.91
N SER A 404 -10.78 21.59 -14.69
CA SER A 404 -9.96 21.33 -13.49
C SER A 404 -9.04 22.50 -13.18
N ILE A 405 -9.25 23.16 -12.05
CA ILE A 405 -8.38 24.24 -11.56
C ILE A 405 -7.01 23.68 -11.16
N ASP A 406 -7.00 22.49 -10.57
CA ASP A 406 -5.79 21.75 -10.21
C ASP A 406 -4.84 21.56 -11.40
N CYS A 407 -5.35 21.12 -12.56
CA CYS A 407 -4.50 21.00 -13.76
C CYS A 407 -3.91 22.33 -14.23
N LEU A 408 -4.64 23.45 -14.11
CA LEU A 408 -4.09 24.78 -14.46
C LEU A 408 -2.95 25.16 -13.53
N LEU A 409 -3.12 24.89 -12.23
CA LEU A 409 -2.12 25.15 -11.21
C LEU A 409 -0.88 24.27 -11.36
N GLN A 410 -1.06 22.96 -11.60
CA GLN A 410 0.04 22.03 -11.88
C GLN A 410 0.84 22.47 -13.13
N GLN A 411 0.16 22.87 -14.21
CA GLN A 411 0.82 23.19 -15.46
C GLN A 411 1.54 24.54 -15.44
N TRP A 412 0.99 25.55 -14.77
CA TRP A 412 1.60 26.88 -14.72
C TRP A 412 2.72 27.00 -13.69
N PHE A 413 2.59 26.29 -12.55
CA PHE A 413 3.50 26.45 -11.42
C PHE A 413 4.30 25.18 -11.07
N GLY A 414 4.05 24.05 -11.75
CA GLY A 414 4.76 22.79 -11.49
C GLY A 414 4.49 22.22 -10.09
N MET A 415 3.34 22.52 -9.49
CA MET A 415 3.02 22.16 -8.11
C MET A 415 2.65 20.70 -7.94
N LYS A 416 3.06 20.09 -6.81
CA LYS A 416 2.68 18.72 -6.45
C LYS A 416 1.17 18.64 -6.13
N HIS A 417 0.61 17.42 -6.14
CA HIS A 417 -0.82 17.18 -5.90
C HIS A 417 -1.33 17.81 -4.60
N ALA A 418 -0.61 17.64 -3.48
CA ALA A 418 -0.99 18.22 -2.18
C ALA A 418 -1.01 19.77 -2.20
N ASP A 419 0.02 20.40 -2.78
CA ASP A 419 0.11 21.85 -2.88
C ASP A 419 -0.99 22.40 -3.81
N SER A 420 -1.21 21.74 -4.95
CA SER A 420 -2.27 22.09 -5.89
C SER A 420 -3.65 21.99 -5.25
N PHE A 421 -3.87 20.98 -4.39
CA PHE A 421 -5.08 20.86 -3.58
C PHE A 421 -5.25 22.08 -2.66
N PHE A 422 -4.22 22.47 -1.90
CA PHE A 422 -4.27 23.64 -1.02
C PHE A 422 -4.66 24.92 -1.76
N TYR A 423 -3.97 25.24 -2.85
CA TYR A 423 -4.23 26.46 -3.63
C TYR A 423 -5.57 26.44 -4.36
N THR A 424 -6.04 25.26 -4.79
CA THR A 424 -7.39 25.11 -5.33
C THR A 424 -8.44 25.42 -4.26
N MET A 425 -8.26 24.93 -3.03
CA MET A 425 -9.17 25.25 -1.92
C MET A 425 -9.12 26.72 -1.54
N LEU A 426 -7.93 27.34 -1.56
CA LEU A 426 -7.79 28.79 -1.33
C LEU A 426 -8.54 29.60 -2.40
N PHE A 427 -8.43 29.22 -3.68
CA PHE A 427 -9.21 29.83 -4.75
C PHE A 427 -10.71 29.68 -4.51
N ILE A 428 -11.18 28.50 -4.10
CA ILE A 428 -12.60 28.25 -3.79
C ILE A 428 -13.08 29.07 -2.57
N ALA A 429 -12.21 29.31 -1.58
CA ALA A 429 -12.52 30.16 -0.44
C ALA A 429 -12.66 31.65 -0.85
N CYS A 430 -11.86 32.10 -1.82
CA CYS A 430 -11.94 33.47 -2.37
C CYS A 430 -13.03 33.62 -3.45
N LEU A 431 -13.49 32.52 -4.05
CA LEU A 431 -14.43 32.51 -5.17
C LEU A 431 -15.72 33.31 -4.91
N PRO A 432 -16.39 33.24 -3.74
CA PRO A 432 -17.59 34.05 -3.51
C PRO A 432 -17.31 35.55 -3.65
N VAL A 433 -16.19 36.04 -3.11
CA VAL A 433 -15.79 37.45 -3.22
C VAL A 433 -15.45 37.81 -4.66
N ILE A 434 -14.71 36.95 -5.36
CA ILE A 434 -14.36 37.15 -6.78
C ILE A 434 -15.63 37.26 -7.62
N LEU A 435 -16.61 36.37 -7.43
CA LEU A 435 -17.88 36.41 -8.16
C LEU A 435 -18.69 37.67 -7.87
N LEU A 436 -18.69 38.17 -6.63
CA LEU A 436 -19.32 39.44 -6.28
C LEU A 436 -18.64 40.62 -7.01
N VAL A 437 -17.31 40.67 -7.03
CA VAL A 437 -16.59 41.71 -7.76
C VAL A 437 -16.87 41.62 -9.27
N VAL A 438 -16.77 40.43 -9.86
CA VAL A 438 -17.02 40.24 -11.30
C VAL A 438 -18.45 40.64 -11.67
N VAL A 439 -19.47 40.25 -10.88
CA VAL A 439 -20.85 40.64 -11.18
C VAL A 439 -21.09 42.13 -11.01
N THR A 440 -20.44 42.80 -10.05
CA THR A 440 -20.54 44.28 -9.94
C THR A 440 -19.99 44.99 -11.16
N VAL A 441 -18.80 44.61 -11.61
CA VAL A 441 -18.17 45.21 -12.79
C VAL A 441 -19.03 44.94 -14.03
N LEU A 442 -19.51 43.70 -14.19
CA LEU A 442 -20.38 43.33 -15.30
C LEU A 442 -21.69 44.13 -15.31
N MET A 443 -22.38 44.24 -14.18
CA MET A 443 -23.63 45.01 -14.10
C MET A 443 -23.40 46.51 -14.24
N TRP A 444 -22.28 47.04 -13.75
CA TRP A 444 -21.89 48.43 -13.96
C TRP A 444 -21.71 48.73 -15.45
N VAL A 445 -20.92 47.90 -16.16
CA VAL A 445 -20.69 48.05 -17.60
C VAL A 445 -22.01 47.98 -18.37
N ILE A 446 -22.89 47.01 -18.06
CA ILE A 446 -24.20 46.89 -18.70
C ILE A 446 -25.06 48.14 -18.45
N LEU A 447 -25.07 48.65 -17.22
CA LEU A 447 -25.84 49.83 -16.86
C LEU A 447 -25.34 51.08 -17.58
N GLU A 448 -24.02 51.28 -17.68
CA GLU A 448 -23.44 52.41 -18.41
C GLU A 448 -23.70 52.32 -19.92
N LEU A 449 -23.54 51.14 -20.52
CA LEU A 449 -23.89 50.93 -21.93
C LEU A 449 -25.38 51.22 -22.19
N PHE A 450 -26.26 50.83 -21.26
CA PHE A 450 -27.69 51.10 -21.35
C PHE A 450 -28.01 52.59 -21.22
N LYS A 451 -27.36 53.30 -20.28
CA LYS A 451 -27.49 54.76 -20.12
C LYS A 451 -27.04 55.50 -21.39
N ILE A 452 -25.91 55.10 -21.99
CA ILE A 452 -25.42 55.67 -23.24
C ILE A 452 -26.47 55.45 -24.35
N LYS A 453 -26.99 54.23 -24.50
CA LYS A 453 -27.99 53.90 -25.52
C LYS A 453 -29.31 54.67 -25.34
N ARG A 454 -29.74 54.93 -24.10
CA ARG A 454 -30.97 55.66 -23.78
C ARG A 454 -30.76 57.14 -23.45
N HIS A 455 -29.58 57.69 -23.73
CA HIS A 455 -29.23 59.05 -23.33
C HIS A 455 -30.21 60.10 -23.88
N ALA A 456 -30.60 60.00 -25.16
CA ALA A 456 -31.54 60.93 -25.79
C ALA A 456 -32.93 60.92 -25.11
N MET A 457 -33.51 59.73 -24.90
CA MET A 457 -34.80 59.59 -24.21
C MET A 457 -34.75 60.09 -22.77
N THR A 458 -33.67 59.77 -22.05
CA THR A 458 -33.47 60.20 -20.65
C THR A 458 -33.35 61.73 -20.58
N ARG A 459 -32.64 62.35 -21.52
CA ARG A 459 -32.53 63.81 -21.62
C ARG A 459 -33.88 64.46 -21.88
N SER A 460 -34.71 63.91 -22.77
CA SER A 460 -36.07 64.42 -23.02
C SER A 460 -36.96 64.33 -21.77
N LYS A 461 -36.91 63.22 -21.03
CA LYS A 461 -37.64 63.06 -19.75
C LYS A 461 -37.19 64.10 -18.71
N LEU A 462 -35.89 64.28 -18.54
CA LEU A 462 -35.34 65.27 -17.60
C LEU A 462 -35.67 66.72 -18.01
N ALA A 463 -35.71 67.02 -19.31
CA ALA A 463 -36.12 68.32 -19.82
C ALA A 463 -37.60 68.62 -19.51
N LEU A 464 -38.50 67.65 -19.69
CA LEU A 464 -39.92 67.77 -19.30
C LEU A 464 -40.09 67.98 -17.79
N LEU A 465 -39.34 67.24 -16.97
CA LEU A 465 -39.36 67.41 -15.52
C LEU A 465 -38.91 68.84 -15.13
N HIS A 466 -37.82 69.33 -15.73
CA HIS A 466 -37.34 70.69 -15.50
C HIS A 466 -38.36 71.74 -15.92
N GLN A 467 -38.96 71.60 -17.11
CA GLN A 467 -39.97 72.54 -17.62
C GLN A 467 -41.21 72.59 -16.73
N SER A 468 -41.73 71.43 -16.30
CA SER A 468 -42.89 71.37 -15.39
C SER A 468 -42.63 72.08 -14.05
N ARG A 469 -41.39 72.00 -13.55
CA ARG A 469 -40.97 72.66 -12.30
C ARG A 469 -40.89 74.18 -12.47
N VAL A 470 -40.34 74.66 -13.57
CA VAL A 470 -40.21 76.11 -13.86
C VAL A 470 -41.59 76.74 -14.08
N GLN A 471 -42.53 76.02 -14.69
CA GLN A 471 -43.91 76.49 -14.90
C GLN A 471 -44.79 76.42 -13.63
N GLY A 472 -44.25 76.03 -12.48
CA GLY A 472 -45.00 75.97 -11.21
C GLY A 472 -46.02 74.83 -11.11
N MET A 473 -45.94 73.83 -11.99
CA MET A 473 -46.85 72.67 -11.98
C MET A 473 -46.39 71.62 -10.95
N HIS A 474 -46.48 71.95 -9.67
CA HIS A 474 -45.96 71.12 -8.57
C HIS A 474 -46.47 69.67 -8.62
N TYR A 475 -47.78 69.45 -8.74
CA TYR A 475 -48.38 68.11 -8.80
C TYR A 475 -47.84 67.25 -9.96
N LEU A 476 -47.73 67.83 -11.16
CA LEU A 476 -47.20 67.11 -12.32
C LEU A 476 -45.71 66.81 -12.13
N SER A 477 -44.94 67.76 -11.61
CA SER A 477 -43.50 67.59 -11.37
C SER A 477 -43.21 66.49 -10.34
N GLU A 478 -44.02 66.38 -9.28
CA GLU A 478 -43.91 65.30 -8.29
C GLU A 478 -44.29 63.94 -8.89
N ARG A 479 -45.41 63.88 -9.63
CA ARG A 479 -45.84 62.64 -10.28
C ARG A 479 -44.82 62.13 -11.30
N LEU A 480 -44.26 63.02 -12.12
CA LEU A 480 -43.19 62.67 -13.08
C LEU A 480 -41.91 62.24 -12.36
N ARG A 481 -41.56 62.90 -11.25
CA ARG A 481 -40.40 62.51 -10.44
C ARG A 481 -40.57 61.09 -9.88
N ASP A 482 -41.74 60.77 -9.35
CA ASP A 482 -42.05 59.45 -8.82
C ASP A 482 -42.04 58.39 -9.93
N GLU A 483 -42.65 58.67 -11.07
CA GLU A 483 -42.64 57.77 -12.24
C GLU A 483 -41.21 57.49 -12.71
N TYR A 484 -40.38 58.51 -12.87
CA TYR A 484 -38.99 58.36 -13.33
C TYR A 484 -38.10 57.68 -12.28
N SER A 485 -38.35 57.91 -10.98
CA SER A 485 -37.62 57.24 -9.89
C SER A 485 -37.88 55.72 -9.84
N ASN A 486 -39.06 55.29 -10.31
CA ASN A 486 -39.50 53.91 -10.32
C ASN A 486 -39.14 53.15 -11.62
N GLU A 487 -38.65 53.82 -12.65
CA GLU A 487 -38.17 53.14 -13.85
C GLU A 487 -36.87 52.38 -13.59
N ARG A 488 -36.92 51.05 -13.80
CA ARG A 488 -35.80 50.15 -13.52
C ARG A 488 -35.37 49.32 -14.73
N LEU A 489 -34.07 49.14 -14.89
CA LEU A 489 -33.47 48.16 -15.80
C LEU A 489 -33.48 46.77 -15.12
N PHE A 490 -33.91 45.73 -15.84
CA PHE A 490 -34.08 44.37 -15.31
C PHE A 490 -34.94 44.28 -14.05
N LEU A 491 -35.88 45.22 -13.84
CA LEU A 491 -36.69 45.35 -12.62
C LEU A 491 -35.90 45.68 -11.34
N ILE A 492 -34.58 45.85 -11.42
CA ILE A 492 -33.68 46.01 -10.28
C ILE A 492 -33.08 47.42 -10.25
N PHE A 493 -32.36 47.80 -11.32
CA PHE A 493 -31.45 48.95 -11.33
C PHE A 493 -32.12 50.27 -11.71
N ARG A 494 -31.97 51.27 -10.86
CA ARG A 494 -32.32 52.67 -11.17
C ARG A 494 -31.28 53.25 -12.15
N TYR A 495 -31.74 53.80 -13.28
CA TYR A 495 -30.83 54.31 -14.33
C TYR A 495 -30.99 55.80 -14.65
N ILE A 496 -32.12 56.42 -14.32
CA ILE A 496 -32.39 57.84 -14.59
C ILE A 496 -31.75 58.69 -13.48
N PRO A 497 -30.79 59.60 -13.81
CA PRO A 497 -30.17 60.47 -12.82
C PRO A 497 -31.11 61.64 -12.48
N LEU A 498 -31.62 61.71 -11.25
CA LEU A 498 -32.48 62.81 -10.82
C LEU A 498 -31.66 64.11 -10.60
N PRO A 499 -32.24 65.30 -10.88
CA PRO A 499 -31.56 66.58 -10.71
C PRO A 499 -31.31 66.86 -9.21
N GLY A 500 -30.07 67.20 -8.87
CA GLY A 500 -29.63 67.49 -7.49
C GLY A 500 -28.93 66.33 -6.77
N GLU A 501 -28.88 65.13 -7.36
CA GLU A 501 -28.14 64.00 -6.78
C GLU A 501 -26.64 64.10 -7.06
N THR A 502 -25.83 63.90 -6.00
CA THR A 502 -24.38 63.79 -6.13
C THR A 502 -23.98 62.43 -6.71
N HIS A 503 -22.77 62.35 -7.27
CA HIS A 503 -22.21 61.09 -7.78
C HIS A 503 -22.17 59.98 -6.71
N TRP A 504 -21.92 60.34 -5.45
CA TRP A 504 -21.93 59.40 -4.32
C TRP A 504 -23.30 58.79 -4.03
N VAL A 505 -24.36 59.60 -4.09
CA VAL A 505 -25.74 59.10 -3.91
C VAL A 505 -26.10 58.09 -5.00
N ARG A 506 -25.71 58.37 -6.25
CA ARG A 506 -25.92 57.45 -7.38
C ARG A 506 -25.17 56.14 -7.21
N PHE A 507 -23.91 56.21 -6.77
CA PHE A 507 -23.11 55.01 -6.49
C PHE A 507 -23.71 54.17 -5.34
N LYS A 508 -24.18 54.83 -4.27
CA LYS A 508 -24.90 54.16 -3.18
C LYS A 508 -26.17 53.46 -3.66
N HIS A 509 -26.97 54.12 -4.51
CA HIS A 509 -28.16 53.49 -5.10
C HIS A 509 -27.82 52.27 -5.94
N PHE A 510 -26.74 52.33 -6.74
CA PHE A 510 -26.26 51.17 -7.48
C PHE A 510 -25.88 50.00 -6.54
N LEU A 511 -25.12 50.26 -5.47
CA LEU A 511 -24.76 49.23 -4.50
C LEU A 511 -25.98 48.63 -3.78
N GLU A 512 -26.99 49.46 -3.46
CA GLU A 512 -28.25 48.99 -2.89
C GLU A 512 -29.05 48.12 -3.86
N ASP A 513 -29.07 48.47 -5.15
CA ASP A 513 -29.75 47.71 -6.20
C ASP A 513 -29.01 46.38 -6.49
N MET A 514 -27.72 46.26 -6.17
CA MET A 514 -26.95 45.00 -6.29
C MET A 514 -27.26 43.96 -5.20
N ILE A 515 -27.85 44.36 -4.06
CA ILE A 515 -28.08 43.47 -2.91
C ILE A 515 -28.82 42.17 -3.30
N PRO A 516 -29.91 42.18 -4.11
CA PRO A 516 -30.60 40.94 -4.48
C PRO A 516 -29.71 39.96 -5.23
N ILE A 517 -28.81 40.46 -6.09
CA ILE A 517 -27.86 39.64 -6.85
C ILE A 517 -26.77 39.09 -5.93
N TYR A 518 -26.27 39.89 -4.99
CA TYR A 518 -25.29 39.40 -4.01
C TYR A 518 -25.86 38.27 -3.16
N VAL A 519 -27.10 38.43 -2.69
CA VAL A 519 -27.78 37.41 -1.89
C VAL A 519 -27.98 36.12 -2.70
N THR A 520 -28.39 36.21 -3.98
CA THR A 520 -28.57 35.00 -4.82
C THR A 520 -27.25 34.30 -5.12
N VAL A 521 -26.19 35.06 -5.46
CA VAL A 521 -24.84 34.50 -5.72
C VAL A 521 -24.30 33.80 -4.47
N LEU A 522 -24.37 34.44 -3.30
CA LEU A 522 -23.90 33.85 -2.04
C LEU A 522 -24.70 32.59 -1.67
N PHE A 523 -26.02 32.60 -1.86
CA PHE A 523 -26.86 31.42 -1.63
C PHE A 523 -26.45 30.24 -2.53
N SER A 524 -26.26 30.49 -3.83
CA SER A 524 -25.92 29.47 -4.81
C SER A 524 -24.54 28.85 -4.55
N VAL A 525 -23.55 29.65 -4.16
CA VAL A 525 -22.17 29.21 -3.96
C VAL A 525 -21.95 28.57 -2.57
N HIS A 526 -22.74 28.95 -1.55
CA HIS A 526 -22.63 28.49 -0.16
C HIS A 526 -22.41 26.97 -0.02
N GLY A 527 -23.22 26.15 -0.70
CA GLY A 527 -23.17 24.70 -0.53
C GLY A 527 -21.87 24.09 -1.04
N ASN A 528 -21.40 24.54 -2.21
CA ASN A 528 -20.16 24.07 -2.79
C ASN A 528 -18.96 24.54 -1.95
N THR A 529 -18.87 25.83 -1.61
CA THR A 529 -17.77 26.35 -0.79
C THR A 529 -17.70 25.66 0.56
N THR A 530 -18.83 25.51 1.27
CA THR A 530 -18.87 24.82 2.57
C THR A 530 -18.39 23.37 2.48
N SER A 531 -18.85 22.62 1.46
CA SER A 531 -18.41 21.24 1.22
C SER A 531 -16.90 21.13 0.98
N GLN A 532 -16.34 22.05 0.20
CA GLN A 532 -14.91 22.09 -0.10
C GLN A 532 -14.09 22.49 1.14
N MET A 533 -14.57 23.43 1.96
CA MET A 533 -13.91 23.78 3.23
C MET A 533 -13.93 22.61 4.23
N LEU A 534 -15.01 21.81 4.26
CA LEU A 534 -15.05 20.57 5.05
C LEU A 534 -14.05 19.52 4.54
N SER A 535 -13.71 19.50 3.25
CA SER A 535 -12.77 18.52 2.70
C SER A 535 -11.34 18.68 3.24
N LEU A 536 -10.96 19.88 3.69
CA LEU A 536 -9.70 20.16 4.37
C LEU A 536 -9.61 19.53 5.78
N LEU A 537 -10.76 19.13 6.33
CA LEU A 537 -10.88 18.48 7.65
C LEU A 537 -11.13 16.96 7.53
N ASP A 538 -11.18 16.40 6.32
CA ASP A 538 -11.48 14.97 6.09
C ASP A 538 -10.23 14.10 6.31
N CYS A 539 -9.83 13.96 7.58
CA CYS A 539 -8.75 13.09 8.01
C CYS A 539 -9.23 11.66 8.24
N THR A 540 -8.45 10.69 7.79
CA THR A 540 -8.72 9.26 7.96
C THR A 540 -7.64 8.58 8.78
N CYS A 541 -8.08 7.71 9.71
CA CYS A 541 -7.20 6.84 10.48
C CYS A 541 -6.82 5.61 9.65
N ILE A 542 -5.52 5.31 9.60
CA ILE A 542 -4.98 4.09 9.04
C ILE A 542 -4.39 3.28 10.21
N HIS A 543 -4.95 2.10 10.44
CA HIS A 543 -4.47 1.16 11.45
C HIS A 543 -3.29 0.35 10.89
N LEU A 544 -2.11 0.45 11.50
CA LEU A 544 -0.88 -0.25 11.07
C LEU A 544 -0.55 -1.48 11.94
N GLY A 545 -1.54 -2.03 12.64
CA GLY A 545 -1.36 -3.15 13.57
C GLY A 545 -1.54 -2.75 15.04
N GLN A 546 -1.34 -3.70 15.95
CA GLN A 546 -1.52 -3.49 17.39
C GLN A 546 -0.31 -2.85 18.07
N SER A 547 0.90 -3.04 17.51
CA SER A 547 2.16 -2.56 18.09
C SER A 547 2.63 -1.21 17.56
N VAL A 548 2.02 -0.70 16.48
CA VAL A 548 2.41 0.57 15.84
C VAL A 548 1.26 1.59 15.91
N GLN A 549 1.58 2.83 16.26
CA GLN A 549 0.61 3.91 16.33
C GLN A 549 -0.09 4.15 14.99
N SER A 550 -1.41 4.29 15.04
CA SER A 550 -2.22 4.64 13.88
C SER A 550 -1.83 5.98 13.30
N LYS A 551 -1.74 6.07 11.96
CA LYS A 551 -1.46 7.32 11.25
C LYS A 551 -2.76 7.98 10.82
N TYR A 552 -2.94 9.25 11.15
CA TYR A 552 -4.02 10.07 10.60
C TYR A 552 -3.50 10.85 9.39
N VAL A 553 -4.14 10.68 8.24
CA VAL A 553 -3.75 11.32 6.98
C VAL A 553 -4.92 12.03 6.33
N LEU A 554 -4.65 13.11 5.60
CA LEU A 554 -5.66 13.89 4.90
C LEU A 554 -6.13 13.12 3.66
N ARG A 555 -7.42 12.77 3.56
CA ARG A 555 -7.90 11.84 2.52
C ARG A 555 -7.65 12.35 1.08
N PRO A 556 -7.89 13.64 0.72
CA PRO A 556 -7.58 14.16 -0.61
C PRO A 556 -6.09 14.27 -0.96
N ALA A 557 -5.22 14.27 0.05
CA ALA A 557 -3.76 14.40 -0.07
C ALA A 557 -3.07 13.55 1.01
N MET A 558 -3.00 12.23 0.78
CA MET A 558 -2.55 11.25 1.78
C MET A 558 -1.07 11.37 2.16
N SER A 559 -0.27 12.16 1.42
CA SER A 559 1.08 12.55 1.81
C SER A 559 1.11 13.46 3.05
N ILE A 560 0.02 14.17 3.36
CA ILE A 560 -0.08 15.07 4.51
C ILE A 560 -0.65 14.33 5.72
N LYS A 561 0.11 14.32 6.82
CA LYS A 561 -0.30 13.73 8.10
C LYS A 561 -1.11 14.75 8.90
N CYS A 562 -2.31 14.37 9.34
CA CYS A 562 -3.13 15.19 10.21
C CYS A 562 -2.59 15.15 11.64
N SER A 563 -1.57 15.96 11.92
CA SER A 563 -1.07 16.23 13.28
C SER A 563 -1.12 17.73 13.56
N LEU A 564 -1.27 18.08 14.85
CA LEU A 564 -1.12 19.45 15.34
C LEU A 564 0.36 19.88 15.44
N ASP A 565 1.30 18.97 15.18
CA ASP A 565 2.72 19.28 15.13
C ASP A 565 3.05 20.16 13.92
N PRO A 566 3.68 21.35 14.12
CA PRO A 566 4.02 22.27 13.03
C PRO A 566 4.93 21.65 11.96
N SER A 567 5.74 20.67 12.32
CA SER A 567 6.67 19.97 11.42
C SER A 567 5.98 19.09 10.38
N GLN A 568 4.71 18.71 10.57
CA GLN A 568 3.96 17.80 9.70
C GLN A 568 3.15 18.53 8.60
N GLY A 569 3.12 19.86 8.60
CA GLY A 569 2.56 20.66 7.49
C GLY A 569 1.03 20.74 7.37
N TYR A 570 0.26 20.20 8.32
CA TYR A 570 -1.21 20.19 8.27
C TYR A 570 -1.88 21.51 8.73
N ILE A 571 -1.21 22.28 9.61
CA ILE A 571 -1.78 23.51 10.21
C ILE A 571 -2.36 24.50 9.18
N PRO A 572 -1.71 24.80 8.04
CA PRO A 572 -2.29 25.70 7.03
C PRO A 572 -3.63 25.20 6.47
N TYR A 573 -3.77 23.90 6.24
CA TYR A 573 -5.01 23.28 5.76
C TYR A 573 -6.12 23.40 6.81
N LEU A 574 -5.78 23.14 8.07
CA LEU A 574 -6.70 23.26 9.20
C LEU A 574 -7.20 24.70 9.38
N LEU A 575 -6.30 25.69 9.33
CA LEU A 575 -6.66 27.11 9.46
C LEU A 575 -7.54 27.59 8.30
N LEU A 576 -7.20 27.20 7.07
CA LEU A 576 -8.03 27.54 5.90
C LEU A 576 -9.42 26.88 5.98
N GLY A 577 -9.49 25.61 6.39
CA GLY A 577 -10.73 24.88 6.56
C GLY A 577 -11.63 25.48 7.65
N LEU A 578 -11.10 25.67 8.86
CA LEU A 578 -11.85 26.27 9.97
C LEU A 578 -12.25 27.71 9.70
N GLY A 579 -11.33 28.52 9.17
CA GLY A 579 -11.63 29.90 8.77
C GLY A 579 -12.72 29.95 7.71
N GLY A 580 -12.60 29.14 6.66
CA GLY A 580 -13.60 29.02 5.60
C GLY A 580 -14.97 28.57 6.11
N LEU A 581 -15.05 27.68 7.09
CA LEU A 581 -16.32 27.24 7.69
C LEU A 581 -16.95 28.33 8.55
N ILE A 582 -16.16 29.08 9.31
CA ILE A 582 -16.66 30.20 10.11
C ILE A 582 -17.23 31.28 9.17
N PHE A 583 -16.47 31.70 8.16
CA PHE A 583 -16.88 32.77 7.24
C PHE A 583 -18.01 32.35 6.29
N TRP A 584 -17.86 31.21 5.62
CA TRP A 584 -18.79 30.80 4.56
C TRP A 584 -19.86 29.84 5.05
N GLY A 585 -19.50 28.85 5.88
CA GLY A 585 -20.42 27.83 6.37
C GLY A 585 -21.49 28.40 7.32
N PHE A 586 -21.04 29.06 8.39
CA PHE A 586 -21.90 29.64 9.42
C PHE A 586 -22.16 31.14 9.24
N GLY A 587 -21.21 31.88 8.66
CA GLY A 587 -21.33 33.32 8.47
C GLY A 587 -22.49 33.72 7.55
N ILE A 588 -22.74 33.01 6.45
CA ILE A 588 -23.86 33.31 5.53
C ILE A 588 -25.22 33.11 6.22
N PRO A 589 -25.53 31.95 6.85
CA PRO A 589 -26.78 31.76 7.60
C PRO A 589 -26.94 32.78 8.73
N PHE A 590 -25.88 33.06 9.48
CA PHE A 590 -25.90 34.02 10.58
C PHE A 590 -26.19 35.45 10.09
N PHE A 591 -25.49 35.91 9.06
CA PHE A 591 -25.68 37.24 8.50
C PHE A 591 -27.07 37.39 7.85
N SER A 592 -27.56 36.36 7.16
CA SER A 592 -28.91 36.38 6.58
C SER A 592 -29.99 36.51 7.67
N TYR A 593 -29.86 35.79 8.79
CA TYR A 593 -30.73 35.93 9.95
C TYR A 593 -30.64 37.33 10.58
N LEU A 594 -29.43 37.84 10.83
CA LEU A 594 -29.22 39.16 11.44
C LEU A 594 -29.83 40.29 10.60
N VAL A 595 -29.62 40.28 9.29
CA VAL A 595 -30.16 41.31 8.39
C VAL A 595 -31.70 41.31 8.40
N LEU A 596 -32.33 40.14 8.42
CA LEU A 596 -33.78 40.03 8.54
C LEU A 596 -34.27 40.49 9.93
N LEU A 597 -33.54 40.16 11.00
CA LEU A 597 -33.87 40.58 12.37
C LEU A 597 -33.81 42.10 12.52
N MET A 598 -32.75 42.74 12.00
CA MET A 598 -32.59 44.20 12.04
C MET A 598 -33.71 44.93 11.28
N ASN A 599 -34.24 44.33 10.21
CA ASN A 599 -35.28 44.92 9.37
C ASN A 599 -36.68 44.35 9.64
N ARG A 600 -36.88 43.57 10.71
CA ARG A 600 -38.10 42.80 10.99
C ARG A 600 -39.38 43.62 10.91
N LYS A 601 -39.38 44.84 11.45
CA LYS A 601 -40.57 45.71 11.49
C LYS A 601 -41.02 46.18 10.09
N ASN A 602 -40.08 46.30 9.15
CA ASN A 602 -40.31 46.87 7.83
C ASN A 602 -40.07 45.84 6.69
N LEU A 603 -40.07 44.55 7.01
CA LEU A 603 -39.67 43.49 6.07
C LEU A 603 -40.53 43.43 4.79
N TYR A 604 -41.81 43.79 4.92
CA TYR A 604 -42.78 43.79 3.82
C TYR A 604 -42.87 45.13 3.07
N ALA A 605 -42.13 46.16 3.51
CA ALA A 605 -42.05 47.41 2.78
C ALA A 605 -41.43 47.16 1.39
N PRO A 606 -41.91 47.81 0.31
CA PRO A 606 -41.46 47.55 -1.05
C PRO A 606 -39.93 47.58 -1.21
N ASP A 607 -39.27 48.58 -0.62
CA ASP A 607 -37.81 48.76 -0.73
C ASP A 607 -37.02 47.64 -0.05
N VAL A 608 -37.43 47.24 1.17
CA VAL A 608 -36.76 46.17 1.94
C VAL A 608 -37.02 44.81 1.29
N ARG A 609 -38.25 44.60 0.81
CA ARG A 609 -38.65 43.38 0.13
C ARG A 609 -37.98 43.19 -1.22
N MET A 610 -37.66 44.27 -1.94
CA MET A 610 -36.84 44.17 -3.16
C MET A 610 -35.42 43.70 -2.83
N LYS A 611 -34.81 44.22 -1.75
CA LYS A 611 -33.43 43.90 -1.34
C LYS A 611 -33.28 42.50 -0.76
N TYR A 612 -34.14 42.13 0.20
CA TYR A 612 -34.02 40.90 0.99
C TYR A 612 -35.13 39.88 0.74
N GLY A 613 -36.03 40.16 -0.21
CA GLY A 613 -37.14 39.27 -0.55
C GLY A 613 -36.71 37.86 -0.90
N PHE A 614 -35.50 37.68 -1.45
CA PHE A 614 -34.94 36.35 -1.69
C PHE A 614 -34.95 35.46 -0.44
N LEU A 615 -34.67 36.02 0.73
CA LEU A 615 -34.50 35.28 1.99
C LEU A 615 -35.81 35.00 2.72
N HIS A 616 -36.89 35.74 2.45
CA HIS A 616 -38.14 35.58 3.19
C HIS A 616 -39.39 35.40 2.30
N ASN A 617 -39.30 35.64 0.99
CA ASN A 617 -40.42 35.37 0.08
C ASN A 617 -40.67 33.86 -0.03
N GLY A 618 -41.94 33.48 0.07
CA GLY A 618 -42.40 32.10 0.01
C GLY A 618 -42.85 31.55 1.36
N TYR A 619 -42.49 32.23 2.45
CA TYR A 619 -42.86 31.86 3.82
C TYR A 619 -44.03 32.71 4.34
N GLN A 620 -44.74 32.18 5.34
CA GLN A 620 -45.74 32.92 6.11
C GLN A 620 -45.06 34.01 6.95
N GLN A 621 -45.85 34.98 7.41
CA GLN A 621 -45.30 36.17 8.06
C GLN A 621 -44.63 35.89 9.42
N ASP A 622 -45.14 34.90 10.15
CA ASP A 622 -44.59 34.50 11.45
C ASP A 622 -43.24 33.77 11.33
N TYR A 623 -42.98 33.15 10.17
CA TYR A 623 -41.78 32.35 9.88
C TYR A 623 -40.79 33.06 8.94
N TRP A 624 -40.62 34.37 9.09
CA TRP A 624 -39.73 35.19 8.28
C TRP A 624 -38.25 34.71 8.28
N PHE A 625 -37.82 33.96 9.28
CA PHE A 625 -36.46 33.45 9.45
C PHE A 625 -36.24 32.04 8.86
N TRP A 626 -37.26 31.42 8.25
CA TRP A 626 -37.22 29.99 7.91
C TRP A 626 -36.08 29.58 6.96
N GLU A 627 -35.61 30.50 6.12
CA GLU A 627 -34.46 30.25 5.24
C GLU A 627 -33.19 29.92 6.05
N ALA A 628 -33.03 30.48 7.26
CA ALA A 628 -31.91 30.13 8.16
C ALA A 628 -32.02 28.68 8.68
N VAL A 629 -33.25 28.18 8.90
CA VAL A 629 -33.51 26.78 9.28
C VAL A 629 -33.13 25.85 8.12
N VAL A 630 -33.52 26.22 6.90
CA VAL A 630 -33.13 25.52 5.66
C VAL A 630 -31.61 25.46 5.51
N PHE A 631 -30.91 26.57 5.72
CA PHE A 631 -29.45 26.60 5.70
C PHE A 631 -28.82 25.71 6.78
N THR A 632 -29.38 25.72 7.98
CA THR A 632 -28.90 24.88 9.09
C THR A 632 -29.00 23.40 8.74
N ARG A 633 -30.13 22.96 8.16
CA ARG A 633 -30.30 21.59 7.65
C ARG A 633 -29.22 21.25 6.62
N LYS A 634 -29.04 22.12 5.62
CA LYS A 634 -28.06 21.95 4.55
C LYS A 634 -26.64 21.80 5.11
N SER A 635 -26.25 22.63 6.06
CA SER A 635 -24.94 22.57 6.72
C SER A 635 -24.75 21.26 7.51
N LEU A 636 -25.77 20.80 8.25
CA LEU A 636 -25.71 19.52 8.98
C LEU A 636 -25.49 18.34 8.03
N VAL A 637 -26.22 18.30 6.92
CA VAL A 637 -26.11 17.23 5.91
C VAL A 637 -24.71 17.24 5.26
N LEU A 638 -24.15 18.42 4.96
CA LEU A 638 -22.79 18.53 4.44
C LEU A 638 -21.73 18.06 5.45
N VAL A 639 -21.88 18.39 6.74
CA VAL A 639 -20.96 17.92 7.80
C VAL A 639 -20.99 16.40 7.92
N ILE A 640 -22.18 15.79 7.93
CA ILE A 640 -22.35 14.32 7.97
C ILE A 640 -21.73 13.64 6.74
N GLY A 641 -21.87 14.24 5.56
CA GLY A 641 -21.28 13.73 4.33
C GLY A 641 -19.75 13.82 4.30
N SER A 642 -19.17 14.84 4.92
CA SER A 642 -17.73 15.12 4.82
C SER A 642 -16.90 14.52 5.95
N ILE A 643 -17.36 14.59 7.20
CA ILE A 643 -16.59 14.19 8.39
C ILE A 643 -17.10 12.84 8.91
N VAL A 644 -16.18 11.94 9.30
CA VAL A 644 -16.53 10.72 10.04
C VAL A 644 -16.74 11.07 11.51
N ILE A 645 -18.00 11.37 11.89
CA ILE A 645 -18.35 11.75 13.27
C ILE A 645 -18.33 10.54 14.21
N VAL A 646 -18.82 9.39 13.73
CA VAL A 646 -18.89 8.15 14.50
C VAL A 646 -17.95 7.11 13.86
N PRO A 647 -16.84 6.75 14.51
CA PRO A 647 -16.00 5.66 14.03
C PRO A 647 -16.77 4.34 14.20
N SER A 648 -17.26 3.81 13.08
CA SER A 648 -17.91 2.49 13.03
C SER A 648 -17.23 1.62 11.97
N GLN A 649 -17.33 0.30 12.13
CA GLN A 649 -16.82 -0.64 11.12
C GLN A 649 -17.51 -0.42 9.76
N ASN A 650 -18.77 0.03 9.76
CA ASN A 650 -19.55 0.39 8.58
C ASN A 650 -19.74 1.91 8.50
N ALA A 651 -18.68 2.64 8.16
CA ALA A 651 -18.70 4.10 8.05
C ALA A 651 -19.83 4.59 7.10
N SER A 652 -20.05 3.89 5.98
CA SER A 652 -21.14 4.16 5.03
C SER A 652 -22.53 4.07 5.71
N GLY A 653 -22.76 3.04 6.53
CA GLY A 653 -24.04 2.85 7.23
C GLY A 653 -24.31 3.94 8.28
N SER A 654 -23.29 4.31 9.06
CA SER A 654 -23.43 5.37 10.09
C SER A 654 -23.84 6.72 9.48
N ARG A 655 -23.29 7.08 8.32
CA ARG A 655 -23.59 8.33 7.60
C ARG A 655 -25.03 8.38 7.11
N ILE A 656 -25.53 7.27 6.56
CA ILE A 656 -26.92 7.16 6.08
C ILE A 656 -27.89 7.35 7.24
N TRP A 657 -27.64 6.66 8.36
CA TRP A 657 -28.52 6.75 9.53
C TRP A 657 -28.54 8.16 10.12
N MET A 658 -27.39 8.82 10.24
CA MET A 658 -27.32 10.21 10.67
C MET A 658 -28.04 11.18 9.71
N ALA A 659 -27.86 11.01 8.40
CA ALA A 659 -28.54 11.82 7.39
C ALA A 659 -30.06 11.61 7.42
N LEU A 660 -30.52 10.37 7.59
CA LEU A 660 -31.93 10.03 7.75
C LEU A 660 -32.52 10.64 9.03
N ALA A 661 -31.80 10.59 10.15
CA ALA A 661 -32.24 11.21 11.40
C ALA A 661 -32.43 12.73 11.22
N VAL A 662 -31.50 13.41 10.54
CA VAL A 662 -31.66 14.83 10.21
C VAL A 662 -32.87 15.05 9.30
N ALA A 663 -33.04 14.26 8.24
CA ALA A 663 -34.18 14.38 7.33
C ALA A 663 -35.52 14.24 8.08
N VAL A 664 -35.66 13.22 8.94
CA VAL A 664 -36.87 12.98 9.74
C VAL A 664 -37.14 14.13 10.73
N ILE A 665 -36.11 14.61 11.46
CA ILE A 665 -36.27 15.72 12.40
C ILE A 665 -36.77 16.98 11.68
N PHE A 666 -36.15 17.34 10.54
CA PHE A 666 -36.57 18.52 9.79
C PHE A 666 -37.93 18.33 9.10
N LEU A 667 -38.30 17.09 8.70
CA LEU A 667 -39.62 16.79 8.19
C LEU A 667 -40.69 16.97 9.27
N VAL A 668 -40.44 16.49 10.49
CA VAL A 668 -41.34 16.71 11.63
C VAL A 668 -41.49 18.20 11.94
N ILE A 669 -40.38 18.94 11.99
CA ILE A 669 -40.39 20.40 12.19
C ILE A 669 -41.21 21.09 11.07
N GLN A 670 -41.03 20.70 9.81
CA GLN A 670 -41.78 21.23 8.67
C GLN A 670 -43.29 20.96 8.79
N LEU A 671 -43.68 19.74 9.19
CA LEU A 671 -45.08 19.35 9.32
C LEU A 671 -45.79 20.04 10.48
N ILE A 672 -45.07 20.33 11.57
CA ILE A 672 -45.58 21.07 12.74
C ILE A 672 -45.82 22.54 12.39
N TYR A 673 -44.80 23.22 11.85
CA TYR A 673 -44.84 24.68 11.70
C TYR A 673 -45.48 25.15 10.38
N LYS A 674 -45.49 24.31 9.33
CA LYS A 674 -46.04 24.64 7.99
C LYS A 674 -45.63 26.04 7.51
N PRO A 675 -44.33 26.30 7.37
CA PRO A 675 -43.76 27.64 7.22
C PRO A 675 -44.04 28.30 5.86
N PHE A 676 -44.40 27.53 4.84
CA PHE A 676 -44.64 28.04 3.49
C PHE A 676 -46.04 28.65 3.37
N ASP A 677 -46.12 29.71 2.57
CA ASP A 677 -47.39 30.38 2.25
C ASP A 677 -48.32 29.45 1.44
N GLU A 678 -49.64 29.63 1.60
CA GLU A 678 -50.68 28.73 1.05
C GLU A 678 -50.99 29.00 -0.44
N ARG A 679 -50.27 29.94 -1.06
CA ARG A 679 -50.43 30.32 -2.46
C ARG A 679 -50.34 29.11 -3.40
N ASP A 680 -51.11 29.17 -4.49
CA ASP A 680 -51.19 28.12 -5.52
C ASP A 680 -51.42 26.71 -4.94
N TYR A 681 -52.46 26.55 -4.10
CA TYR A 681 -52.90 25.25 -3.57
C TYR A 681 -51.84 24.48 -2.78
N PHE A 682 -51.12 25.14 -1.86
CA PHE A 682 -50.14 24.50 -0.97
C PHE A 682 -49.01 23.75 -1.69
N VAL A 683 -48.74 24.06 -2.97
CA VAL A 683 -47.76 23.33 -3.78
C VAL A 683 -46.36 23.43 -3.17
N LEU A 684 -45.97 24.61 -2.65
CA LEU A 684 -44.65 24.82 -2.05
C LEU A 684 -44.41 23.94 -0.82
N GLY A 685 -45.39 23.85 0.08
CA GLY A 685 -45.30 22.99 1.27
C GLY A 685 -45.23 21.50 0.92
N ARG A 686 -45.99 21.06 -0.09
CA ARG A 686 -45.95 19.67 -0.58
C ARG A 686 -44.60 19.34 -1.23
N LEU A 687 -44.09 20.24 -2.07
CA LEU A 687 -42.80 20.07 -2.75
C LEU A 687 -41.66 19.92 -1.73
N GLU A 688 -41.62 20.77 -0.71
CA GLU A 688 -40.59 20.68 0.33
C GLU A 688 -40.76 19.43 1.20
N SER A 689 -41.99 18.98 1.47
CA SER A 689 -42.20 17.73 2.23
C SER A 689 -41.75 16.49 1.45
N HIS A 690 -41.81 16.52 0.12
CA HIS A 690 -41.28 15.44 -0.74
C HIS A 690 -39.76 15.52 -0.95
N SER A 691 -39.14 16.68 -0.70
CA SER A 691 -37.71 16.88 -0.86
C SER A 691 -36.90 16.41 0.36
N MET A 692 -37.54 16.30 1.53
CA MET A 692 -36.97 15.75 2.76
C MET A 692 -37.08 14.23 2.78
#